data_AF-A0AAV8T129-F1
#
_entry.id   AF-A0AAV8T129-F1
#
_cell.length_a   1.000
_cell.length_b   1.000
_cell.length_c   1.000
_cell.angle_alpha   90.00
_cell.angle_beta   90.00
_cell.angle_gamma   90.00
#
_symmetry.space_group_name_H-M   'P 1'
#
loop_
_entity.id
_entity.type
_entity.pdbx_description
1 polymer ?
#
loop_
_entity_poly.entity_id
_entity_poly.type
_entity_poly.pdbx_seq_one_letter_code
_entity_poly.pdbx_strand_id
1 'polypeptide(L)'
;MHADGSNNVLDDKLARVDDTSSTPLNPGKLASNDQHSDFLGTMDKTSTLDYINQMFPTEASLSGVEPLMQKIHSEIRRVDAGILAAVRQQSDSRTKAKEDLAAATRAVEELMYKIREIKTKAEQSETMVQEICRDIKKLDFAKKHITTTITALHRLTMLVSAVEQLQVMASKRQYKEAAAQLEAVNQLCSHFEAYRDIPKITELREKFKNIKQILKSHVFSDFSSLGTGKETEEINLLQHLSDACLVVDALEPSVREELVNNFCSRELTSYEQIFEGAELAKLDKTERRYAWIKRRIRTNEELWKIFPPSWHVSYRLCIQFCKKTRKQLEGILENLKEKPDVATLLLALQRTLEFEDELAEKFGGGTRNREIGADIEEIGRENNNQTVSDIRKKYERKFAANQGNENDEKDGIKDLSVPGAGFNFRGIISSCFEPHLTIYVELEQKTLMENLEKLVQEETWDIEEGSQNNVLSSSMQLFLIIKRSLKRCSALTKNQTLFNLFKVFERILKAYVVKLKARLPKGGVGIVAAATGMDGQIKMTDKDERVICYIVNSAEYCRKTSAELAESVSKIIDPHFVAGVDMSAVEEEFSGLITEALMTLVHGLETKFDAEMAAMTRVPWGTLESVGDQSAYVNGINLILTTSIPVLGSHLSSVHFQYFLDKLASSLGPRFYANIFKCKQISETGAQQMLLDTQAVKTILLEIPSLGHQTSHAASYSKFVSREMSKAEALLKVILSPVDSVADTYRALLPEGTPMEFQRILELKGLKKADQQSILDDFNKHAPAVPQPSIHPTVVQAAPVVPATTIANPSAGLTASREDVLTRAAALGRGAATTGFKRFLALTEAAKDRKDGPFRKLFNA
;
A
#
# COMPACT_ATOMS: atom_id res chain seq x y z
N MET A 1 60.49 56.29 6.99
CA MET A 1 60.82 56.79 5.64
C MET A 1 59.86 56.12 4.66
N HIS A 2 59.37 56.89 3.67
CA HIS A 2 58.64 56.56 2.41
C HIS A 2 58.34 55.10 2.03
N ALA A 3 57.27 54.75 1.31
CA ALA A 3 56.05 55.42 0.80
C ALA A 3 55.08 54.28 0.36
N ASP A 4 53.77 54.34 0.57
CA ASP A 4 52.72 54.84 -0.35
C ASP A 4 52.78 54.29 -1.81
N GLY A 5 51.61 53.95 -2.38
CA GLY A 5 51.46 53.73 -3.83
C GLY A 5 50.76 52.45 -4.32
N SER A 6 49.43 52.54 -4.49
CA SER A 6 48.62 51.94 -5.58
C SER A 6 48.37 50.41 -5.61
N ASN A 7 47.13 49.92 -5.60
CA ASN A 7 46.02 50.00 -6.57
C ASN A 7 46.10 49.03 -7.78
N ASN A 8 45.26 47.99 -7.71
CA ASN A 8 44.17 47.71 -8.66
C ASN A 8 44.42 46.93 -9.99
N VAL A 9 43.31 46.43 -10.53
CA VAL A 9 43.05 45.89 -11.89
C VAL A 9 43.41 44.42 -12.20
N LEU A 10 42.36 43.64 -12.52
CA LEU A 10 42.07 42.92 -13.80
C LEU A 10 40.76 42.13 -13.56
N ASP A 11 39.61 42.52 -14.13
CA ASP A 11 39.12 42.22 -15.51
C ASP A 11 38.82 40.71 -15.71
N ASP A 12 37.85 40.20 -16.49
CA ASP A 12 37.03 40.73 -17.59
C ASP A 12 35.81 39.77 -17.84
N LYS A 13 34.70 40.04 -18.58
CA LYS A 13 34.07 41.23 -19.20
C LYS A 13 32.59 40.90 -19.51
N LEU A 14 31.68 41.88 -19.62
CA LEU A 14 30.42 41.73 -20.38
C LEU A 14 29.90 43.10 -20.89
N ALA A 15 30.22 43.39 -22.15
CA ALA A 15 29.48 44.36 -22.99
C ALA A 15 28.32 43.59 -23.68
N ARG A 16 27.37 44.14 -24.44
CA ARG A 16 27.24 45.40 -25.18
C ARG A 16 25.81 45.44 -25.76
N VAL A 17 25.16 46.60 -25.87
CA VAL A 17 24.33 46.97 -27.04
C VAL A 17 24.32 48.50 -27.11
N ASP A 18 24.90 49.06 -28.16
CA ASP A 18 24.70 50.44 -28.60
C ASP A 18 23.39 50.48 -29.43
N ASP A 19 22.58 51.56 -29.38
CA ASP A 19 22.39 52.45 -30.55
C ASP A 19 21.39 53.64 -30.40
N THR A 20 21.67 54.69 -31.18
CA THR A 20 20.77 55.73 -31.77
C THR A 20 20.15 56.92 -30.99
N SER A 21 20.62 58.13 -31.40
CA SER A 21 19.88 59.34 -31.85
C SER A 21 19.12 60.31 -30.92
N SER A 22 19.76 61.47 -30.67
CA SER A 22 19.34 62.87 -30.95
C SER A 22 17.85 63.34 -30.94
N THR A 23 17.59 64.36 -30.10
CA THR A 23 16.82 65.65 -30.26
C THR A 23 15.89 65.90 -31.48
N PRO A 24 14.79 66.72 -31.40
CA PRO A 24 14.77 68.07 -30.77
C PRO A 24 13.43 68.57 -30.12
N LEU A 25 13.33 69.89 -29.91
CA LEU A 25 12.29 70.68 -29.20
C LEU A 25 11.04 71.10 -30.03
N ASN A 26 9.85 71.06 -29.38
CA ASN A 26 8.72 72.03 -29.46
C ASN A 26 8.02 72.26 -30.85
N PRO A 27 7.04 73.20 -31.00
CA PRO A 27 5.64 73.26 -30.50
C PRO A 27 4.55 73.24 -31.62
N GLY A 28 3.26 73.24 -31.25
CA GLY A 28 2.28 74.15 -31.92
C GLY A 28 0.86 73.66 -32.28
N LYS A 29 -0.17 74.34 -31.72
CA LYS A 29 -1.33 75.03 -32.39
C LYS A 29 -2.37 75.42 -31.31
N LEU A 30 -2.73 76.70 -31.06
CA LEU A 30 -3.36 77.78 -31.88
C LEU A 30 -4.90 77.76 -31.95
N ALA A 31 -5.51 78.78 -31.35
CA ALA A 31 -6.75 79.43 -31.82
C ALA A 31 -6.76 80.90 -31.32
N SER A 32 -7.28 81.82 -32.15
CA SER A 32 -7.30 83.28 -32.03
C SER A 32 -8.58 83.79 -31.29
N ASN A 33 -8.90 85.10 -31.08
CA ASN A 33 -8.74 86.28 -31.94
C ASN A 33 -8.97 87.64 -31.22
N ASP A 34 -8.64 88.75 -31.91
CA ASP A 34 -8.79 90.16 -31.49
C ASP A 34 -10.23 90.71 -31.44
N GLN A 35 -10.44 91.86 -30.75
CA GLN A 35 -10.94 93.10 -31.39
C GLN A 35 -10.95 94.36 -30.49
N HIS A 36 -10.55 95.50 -31.07
CA HIS A 36 -10.77 96.85 -30.56
C HIS A 36 -10.96 97.78 -31.80
N SER A 37 -11.74 98.86 -31.65
CA SER A 37 -11.94 100.00 -32.59
C SER A 37 -12.98 99.88 -33.73
N ASP A 38 -13.99 100.74 -33.63
CA ASP A 38 -14.79 101.43 -34.67
C ASP A 38 -15.38 102.66 -33.93
N PHE A 39 -14.70 103.80 -33.83
CA PHE A 39 -14.47 104.88 -34.81
C PHE A 39 -15.71 105.76 -35.08
N LEU A 40 -15.54 107.07 -34.83
CA LEU A 40 -16.55 108.13 -35.01
C LEU A 40 -16.79 108.46 -36.49
N GLY A 41 -18.02 108.83 -36.87
CA GLY A 41 -18.30 109.38 -38.20
C GLY A 41 -19.62 110.16 -38.31
N THR A 42 -19.63 111.16 -39.21
CA THR A 42 -20.77 111.99 -39.71
C THR A 42 -21.34 113.04 -38.72
N MET A 43 -21.25 114.37 -38.96
CA MET A 43 -21.97 115.26 -39.93
C MET A 43 -23.38 115.68 -39.42
N ASP A 44 -24.01 116.83 -39.69
CA ASP A 44 -23.75 118.10 -40.44
C ASP A 44 -24.54 119.26 -39.76
N LYS A 45 -24.16 120.55 -39.70
CA LYS A 45 -23.92 121.58 -40.74
C LYS A 45 -25.10 122.07 -41.59
N THR A 46 -26.19 121.33 -41.77
CA THR A 46 -27.35 121.79 -42.58
C THR A 46 -28.46 122.43 -41.75
N SER A 47 -28.62 122.06 -40.47
CA SER A 47 -29.67 122.61 -39.59
C SER A 47 -29.40 124.06 -39.13
N THR A 48 -28.15 124.51 -39.20
CA THR A 48 -27.71 125.76 -38.55
C THR A 48 -28.26 127.02 -39.22
N LEU A 49 -28.47 127.01 -40.54
CA LEU A 49 -29.01 128.16 -41.29
C LEU A 49 -30.51 128.37 -41.04
N ASP A 50 -31.30 127.29 -41.07
CA ASP A 50 -32.74 127.36 -40.75
C ASP A 50 -32.97 127.81 -39.30
N TYR A 51 -32.16 127.31 -38.35
CA TYR A 51 -32.24 127.72 -36.96
C TYR A 51 -31.92 129.21 -36.75
N ILE A 52 -30.91 129.75 -37.44
CA ILE A 52 -30.57 131.19 -37.38
C ILE A 52 -31.72 132.05 -37.95
N ASN A 53 -32.26 131.68 -39.11
CA ASN A 53 -33.34 132.44 -39.76
C ASN A 53 -34.66 132.39 -38.96
N GLN A 54 -34.98 131.27 -38.29
CA GLN A 54 -36.16 131.17 -37.45
C GLN A 54 -36.03 131.95 -36.13
N MET A 55 -34.83 131.97 -35.53
CA MET A 55 -34.59 132.66 -34.25
C MET A 55 -34.49 134.19 -34.40
N PHE A 56 -34.14 134.71 -35.59
CA PHE A 56 -33.98 136.15 -35.83
C PHE A 56 -34.70 136.65 -37.11
N PRO A 57 -36.05 136.63 -37.18
CA PRO A 57 -36.78 136.92 -38.42
C PRO A 57 -36.84 138.41 -38.81
N THR A 58 -36.58 139.32 -37.88
CA THR A 58 -36.59 140.78 -38.12
C THR A 58 -35.44 141.46 -37.40
N GLU A 59 -35.02 142.65 -37.87
CA GLU A 59 -33.82 143.33 -37.38
C GLU A 59 -33.88 143.70 -35.88
N ALA A 60 -35.08 143.99 -35.35
CA ALA A 60 -35.31 144.18 -33.91
C ALA A 60 -35.07 142.89 -33.08
N SER A 61 -35.23 141.71 -33.68
CA SER A 61 -35.03 140.41 -33.02
C SER A 61 -33.56 140.11 -32.71
N LEU A 62 -32.59 140.78 -33.37
CA LEU A 62 -31.16 140.60 -33.10
C LEU A 62 -30.75 140.94 -31.65
N SER A 63 -31.58 141.71 -30.93
CA SER A 63 -31.46 141.90 -29.48
C SER A 63 -31.50 140.59 -28.67
N GLY A 64 -32.08 139.51 -29.22
CA GLY A 64 -32.16 138.18 -28.61
C GLY A 64 -30.95 137.26 -28.86
N VAL A 65 -29.91 137.71 -29.58
CA VAL A 65 -28.72 136.88 -29.89
C VAL A 65 -27.92 136.58 -28.62
N GLU A 66 -27.66 137.60 -27.80
CA GLU A 66 -26.78 137.48 -26.63
C GLU A 66 -27.30 136.47 -25.57
N PRO A 67 -28.60 136.47 -25.19
CA PRO A 67 -29.14 135.47 -24.27
C PRO A 67 -29.09 134.03 -24.82
N LEU A 68 -29.32 133.84 -26.12
CA LEU A 68 -29.28 132.52 -26.76
C LEU A 68 -27.84 131.99 -26.83
N MET A 69 -26.90 132.86 -27.18
CA MET A 69 -25.47 132.56 -27.21
C MET A 69 -24.97 132.18 -25.81
N GLN A 70 -25.41 132.87 -24.75
CA GLN A 70 -25.10 132.47 -23.37
C GLN A 70 -25.65 131.08 -23.02
N LYS A 71 -26.88 130.74 -23.45
CA LYS A 71 -27.49 129.43 -23.20
C LYS A 71 -26.70 128.30 -23.87
N ILE A 72 -26.31 128.46 -25.13
CA ILE A 72 -25.49 127.45 -25.84
C ILE A 72 -24.09 127.33 -25.20
N HIS A 73 -23.46 128.44 -24.82
CA HIS A 73 -22.20 128.39 -24.07
C HIS A 73 -22.34 127.76 -22.67
N SER A 74 -23.54 127.75 -22.06
CA SER A 74 -23.76 127.04 -20.80
C SER A 74 -23.83 125.51 -21.01
N GLU A 75 -24.50 125.06 -22.06
CA GLU A 75 -24.60 123.63 -22.42
C GLU A 75 -23.26 123.05 -22.88
N ILE A 76 -22.51 123.76 -23.73
CA ILE A 76 -21.17 123.32 -24.15
C ILE A 76 -20.26 123.15 -22.93
N ARG A 77 -20.22 124.14 -22.01
CA ARG A 77 -19.44 124.03 -20.76
C ARG A 77 -19.91 122.88 -19.86
N ARG A 78 -21.20 122.56 -19.84
CA ARG A 78 -21.74 121.41 -19.08
C ARG A 78 -21.28 120.07 -19.67
N VAL A 79 -21.28 119.95 -21.00
CA VAL A 79 -20.83 118.74 -21.70
C VAL A 79 -19.30 118.58 -21.58
N ASP A 80 -18.52 119.64 -21.78
CA ASP A 80 -17.06 119.62 -21.60
C ASP A 80 -16.67 119.24 -20.17
N ALA A 81 -17.38 119.76 -19.15
CA ALA A 81 -17.18 119.36 -17.76
C ALA A 81 -17.47 117.86 -17.53
N GLY A 82 -18.53 117.32 -18.15
CA GLY A 82 -18.87 115.90 -18.10
C GLY A 82 -17.82 115.01 -18.78
N ILE A 83 -17.32 115.41 -19.96
CA ILE A 83 -16.26 114.69 -20.68
C ILE A 83 -14.94 114.75 -19.89
N LEU A 84 -14.55 115.91 -19.36
CA LEU A 84 -13.36 116.05 -18.52
C LEU A 84 -13.44 115.20 -17.24
N ALA A 85 -14.62 115.10 -16.62
CA ALA A 85 -14.83 114.22 -15.48
C ALA A 85 -14.67 112.74 -15.86
N ALA A 86 -15.30 112.30 -16.95
CA ALA A 86 -15.22 110.91 -17.42
C ALA A 86 -13.79 110.53 -17.88
N VAL A 87 -13.09 111.40 -18.61
CA VAL A 87 -11.71 111.18 -19.06
C VAL A 87 -10.74 111.15 -17.88
N ARG A 88 -10.92 112.00 -16.86
CA ARG A 88 -10.14 111.91 -15.61
C ARG A 88 -10.43 110.59 -14.89
N GLN A 89 -11.69 110.23 -14.68
CA GLN A 89 -12.04 108.97 -14.03
C GLN A 89 -11.53 107.74 -14.80
N GLN A 90 -11.51 107.77 -16.14
CA GLN A 90 -10.94 106.69 -16.96
C GLN A 90 -9.41 106.67 -16.93
N SER A 91 -8.77 107.83 -16.88
CA SER A 91 -7.32 107.94 -16.67
C SER A 91 -6.92 107.39 -15.31
N ASP A 92 -7.59 107.83 -14.25
CA ASP A 92 -7.32 107.44 -12.86
C ASP A 92 -7.62 105.96 -12.60
N SER A 93 -8.67 105.40 -13.22
CA SER A 93 -8.95 103.95 -13.14
C SER A 93 -7.99 103.13 -14.00
N ARG A 94 -7.48 103.64 -15.13
CA ARG A 94 -6.46 102.97 -15.94
C ARG A 94 -5.07 103.01 -15.29
N THR A 95 -4.68 104.11 -14.64
CA THR A 95 -3.44 104.16 -13.84
C THR A 95 -3.56 103.23 -12.65
N LYS A 96 -4.68 103.30 -11.90
CA LYS A 96 -4.91 102.40 -10.77
C LYS A 96 -4.94 100.92 -11.16
N ALA A 97 -5.59 100.55 -12.27
CA ALA A 97 -5.57 99.17 -12.76
C ALA A 97 -4.16 98.70 -13.19
N LYS A 98 -3.31 99.60 -13.72
CA LYS A 98 -1.90 99.30 -14.00
C LYS A 98 -1.08 99.18 -12.71
N GLU A 99 -1.34 100.01 -11.71
CA GLU A 99 -0.70 99.95 -10.39
C GLU A 99 -1.08 98.68 -9.65
N ASP A 100 -2.36 98.30 -9.63
CA ASP A 100 -2.88 97.06 -9.04
C ASP A 100 -2.31 95.83 -9.77
N LEU A 101 -2.22 95.85 -11.10
CA LEU A 101 -1.59 94.76 -11.87
C LEU A 101 -0.07 94.67 -11.62
N ALA A 102 0.62 95.81 -11.50
CA ALA A 102 2.03 95.83 -11.13
C ALA A 102 2.25 95.37 -9.68
N ALA A 103 1.37 95.74 -8.76
CA ALA A 103 1.39 95.29 -7.37
C ALA A 103 1.12 93.78 -7.27
N ALA A 104 0.14 93.26 -8.02
CA ALA A 104 -0.14 91.83 -8.11
C ALA A 104 1.05 91.06 -8.72
N THR A 105 1.69 91.59 -9.76
CA THR A 105 2.88 90.98 -10.37
C THR A 105 4.04 90.93 -9.37
N ARG A 106 4.33 92.04 -8.67
CA ARG A 106 5.33 92.06 -7.60
C ARG A 106 4.98 91.11 -6.44
N ALA A 107 3.72 91.00 -6.06
CA ALA A 107 3.27 90.08 -5.03
C ALA A 107 3.42 88.60 -5.46
N VAL A 108 3.23 88.29 -6.75
CA VAL A 108 3.51 86.97 -7.32
C VAL A 108 5.01 86.68 -7.40
N GLU A 109 5.84 87.67 -7.76
CA GLU A 109 7.31 87.56 -7.71
C GLU A 109 7.81 87.36 -6.27
N GLU A 110 7.28 88.10 -5.30
CA GLU A 110 7.55 87.96 -3.87
C GLU A 110 7.07 86.59 -3.34
N LEU A 111 5.91 86.11 -3.78
CA LEU A 111 5.43 84.76 -3.44
C LEU A 111 6.33 83.67 -4.05
N MET A 112 6.75 83.81 -5.30
CA MET A 112 7.70 82.89 -5.95
C MET A 112 9.10 82.96 -5.34
N TYR A 113 9.49 84.11 -4.78
CA TYR A 113 10.68 84.24 -3.94
C TYR A 113 10.48 83.50 -2.61
N LYS A 114 9.40 83.76 -1.87
CA LYS A 114 9.09 83.08 -0.60
C LYS A 114 8.91 81.58 -0.74
N ILE A 115 8.31 81.08 -1.82
CA ILE A 115 8.21 79.64 -2.10
C ILE A 115 9.59 79.03 -2.34
N ARG A 116 10.47 79.70 -3.10
CA ARG A 116 11.86 79.26 -3.25
C ARG A 116 12.63 79.30 -1.93
N GLU A 117 12.47 80.36 -1.15
CA GLU A 117 13.08 80.51 0.17
C GLU A 117 12.61 79.43 1.14
N ILE A 118 11.30 79.13 1.20
CA ILE A 118 10.72 78.03 1.99
C ILE A 118 11.25 76.69 1.49
N LYS A 119 11.34 76.46 0.17
CA LYS A 119 11.90 75.22 -0.38
C LYS A 119 13.37 75.05 0.02
N THR A 120 14.20 76.08 -0.14
CA THR A 120 15.61 76.04 0.27
C THR A 120 15.76 75.88 1.79
N LYS A 121 14.91 76.52 2.60
CA LYS A 121 14.86 76.30 4.06
C LYS A 121 14.40 74.89 4.42
N ALA A 122 13.50 74.29 3.64
CA ALA A 122 13.07 72.90 3.83
C ALA A 122 14.18 71.91 3.44
N GLU A 123 14.89 72.11 2.34
CA GLU A 123 16.07 71.31 1.93
C GLU A 123 17.21 71.44 2.96
N GLN A 124 17.46 72.63 3.49
CA GLN A 124 18.39 72.86 4.60
C GLN A 124 17.92 72.19 5.90
N SER A 125 16.62 72.24 6.21
CA SER A 125 16.04 71.57 7.37
C SER A 125 16.08 70.04 7.23
N GLU A 126 15.87 69.50 6.04
CA GLU A 126 16.02 68.06 5.76
C GLU A 126 17.47 67.66 5.95
N THR A 127 18.42 68.39 5.38
CA THR A 127 19.85 68.14 5.55
C THR A 127 20.24 68.17 7.03
N MET A 128 19.81 69.19 7.76
CA MET A 128 20.03 69.33 9.21
C MET A 128 19.43 68.16 10.00
N VAL A 129 18.20 67.73 9.68
CA VAL A 129 17.56 66.57 10.32
C VAL A 129 18.28 65.27 9.97
N GLN A 130 18.76 65.09 8.73
CA GLN A 130 19.56 63.94 8.34
C GLN A 130 20.90 63.89 9.13
N GLU A 131 21.55 65.03 9.36
CA GLU A 131 22.75 65.12 10.20
C GLU A 131 22.45 64.80 11.68
N ILE A 132 21.37 65.36 12.23
CA ILE A 132 20.90 65.05 13.59
C ILE A 132 20.61 63.54 13.72
N CYS A 133 19.88 62.95 12.76
CA CYS A 133 19.57 61.53 12.75
C CYS A 133 20.82 60.64 12.56
N ARG A 134 21.82 61.08 11.77
CA ARG A 134 23.12 60.41 11.64
C ARG A 134 23.83 60.34 12.99
N ASP A 135 23.84 61.43 13.75
CA ASP A 135 24.58 61.49 15.00
C ASP A 135 23.79 60.86 16.17
N ILE A 136 22.45 60.90 16.16
CA ILE A 136 21.59 60.05 17.01
C ILE A 136 21.86 58.57 16.72
N LYS A 137 22.00 58.17 15.46
CA LYS A 137 22.29 56.77 15.09
C LYS A 137 23.68 56.33 15.58
N LYS A 138 24.70 57.21 15.50
CA LYS A 138 26.01 56.96 16.14
C LYS A 138 25.89 56.81 17.65
N LEU A 139 25.10 57.67 18.30
CA LEU A 139 24.85 57.62 19.74
C LEU A 139 24.12 56.32 20.15
N ASP A 140 23.14 55.87 19.37
CA ASP A 140 22.42 54.62 19.61
C ASP A 140 23.32 53.40 19.40
N PHE A 141 24.17 53.39 18.35
CA PHE A 141 25.22 52.38 18.21
C PHE A 141 26.17 52.38 19.42
N ALA A 142 26.66 53.55 19.85
CA ALA A 142 27.53 53.66 21.03
C ALA A 142 26.82 53.13 22.29
N LYS A 143 25.57 53.52 22.54
CA LYS A 143 24.74 53.02 23.64
C LYS A 143 24.54 51.51 23.57
N LYS A 144 24.25 50.97 22.39
CA LYS A 144 24.06 49.52 22.17
C LYS A 144 25.35 48.76 22.41
N HIS A 145 26.49 49.24 21.90
CA HIS A 145 27.80 48.65 22.15
C HIS A 145 28.16 48.69 23.64
N ILE A 146 28.04 49.85 24.29
CA ILE A 146 28.29 50.00 25.74
C ILE A 146 27.38 49.07 26.55
N THR A 147 26.07 49.03 26.26
CA THR A 147 25.13 48.12 26.94
C THR A 147 25.49 46.66 26.72
N THR A 148 25.90 46.27 25.52
CA THR A 148 26.35 44.91 25.20
C THR A 148 27.63 44.56 25.97
N THR A 149 28.61 45.45 26.00
CA THR A 149 29.87 45.28 26.73
C THR A 149 29.65 45.19 28.24
N ILE A 150 28.83 46.06 28.83
CA ILE A 150 28.47 46.01 30.26
C ILE A 150 27.77 44.68 30.58
N THR A 151 26.81 44.25 29.74
CA THR A 151 26.10 42.98 29.93
C THR A 151 27.05 41.77 29.82
N ALA A 152 27.98 41.79 28.87
CA ALA A 152 28.98 40.73 28.70
C ALA A 152 29.97 40.69 29.87
N LEU A 153 30.47 41.84 30.34
CA LEU A 153 31.34 41.94 31.51
C LEU A 153 30.62 41.48 32.79
N HIS A 154 29.38 41.91 33.01
CA HIS A 154 28.60 41.47 34.18
C HIS A 154 28.35 39.96 34.17
N ARG A 155 27.98 39.39 33.01
CA ARG A 155 27.86 37.93 32.83
C ARG A 155 29.19 37.20 33.03
N LEU A 156 30.33 37.83 32.69
CA LEU A 156 31.66 37.25 32.90
C LEU A 156 32.02 37.23 34.39
N THR A 157 31.73 38.30 35.12
CA THR A 157 31.85 38.33 36.59
C THR A 157 30.98 37.27 37.24
N MET A 158 29.71 37.15 36.83
CA MET A 158 28.81 36.08 37.28
C MET A 158 29.39 34.70 36.98
N LEU A 159 29.93 34.47 35.78
CA LEU A 159 30.53 33.18 35.40
C LEU A 159 31.75 32.83 36.27
N VAL A 160 32.64 33.79 36.55
CA VAL A 160 33.82 33.59 37.41
C VAL A 160 33.36 33.18 38.81
N SER A 161 32.51 33.98 39.46
CA SER A 161 32.02 33.68 40.80
C SER A 161 31.23 32.36 40.85
N ALA A 162 30.46 32.05 39.80
CA ALA A 162 29.68 30.82 39.75
C ALA A 162 30.56 29.56 39.60
N VAL A 163 31.64 29.63 38.82
CA VAL A 163 32.64 28.56 38.67
C VAL A 163 33.41 28.35 39.98
N GLU A 164 33.80 29.41 40.69
CA GLU A 164 34.47 29.34 42.00
C GLU A 164 33.55 28.69 43.06
N GLN A 165 32.29 29.10 43.13
CA GLN A 165 31.28 28.48 44.02
C GLN A 165 31.06 27.00 43.69
N LEU A 166 30.93 26.66 42.39
CA LEU A 166 30.78 25.27 41.95
C LEU A 166 32.00 24.41 42.33
N GLN A 167 33.21 24.95 42.25
CA GLN A 167 34.43 24.25 42.68
C GLN A 167 34.39 23.92 44.18
N VAL A 168 33.93 24.86 45.01
CA VAL A 168 33.77 24.62 46.47
C VAL A 168 32.68 23.56 46.72
N MET A 169 31.52 23.66 46.08
CA MET A 169 30.42 22.70 46.23
C MET A 169 30.84 21.28 45.78
N ALA A 170 31.60 21.17 44.69
CA ALA A 170 32.14 19.91 44.18
C ALA A 170 33.16 19.28 45.14
N SER A 171 34.00 20.09 45.79
CA SER A 171 34.96 19.59 46.79
C SER A 171 34.27 19.10 48.07
N LYS A 172 33.15 19.74 48.46
CA LYS A 172 32.32 19.37 49.62
C LYS A 172 31.28 18.27 49.34
N ARG A 173 31.15 17.81 48.09
CA ARG A 173 30.13 16.82 47.64
C ARG A 173 28.69 17.23 47.97
N GLN A 174 28.38 18.53 47.91
CA GLN A 174 27.03 19.08 48.05
C GLN A 174 26.27 18.94 46.72
N TYR A 175 25.87 17.72 46.36
CA TYR A 175 25.39 17.40 45.01
C TYR A 175 24.16 18.21 44.58
N LYS A 176 23.18 18.41 45.45
CA LYS A 176 21.96 19.18 45.14
C LYS A 176 22.23 20.64 44.76
N GLU A 177 23.09 21.31 45.51
CA GLU A 177 23.51 22.70 45.22
C GLU A 177 24.42 22.74 43.99
N ALA A 178 25.34 21.78 43.86
CA ALA A 178 26.23 21.66 42.72
C ALA A 178 25.46 21.44 41.41
N ALA A 179 24.34 20.70 41.41
CA ALA A 179 23.52 20.46 40.21
C ALA A 179 22.90 21.77 39.67
N ALA A 180 22.22 22.53 40.53
CA ALA A 180 21.61 23.80 40.16
C ALA A 180 22.67 24.83 39.68
N GLN A 181 23.81 24.88 40.37
CA GLN A 181 24.92 25.74 40.00
C GLN A 181 25.60 25.29 38.69
N LEU A 182 25.71 23.98 38.45
CA LEU A 182 26.24 23.40 37.22
C LEU A 182 25.39 23.77 36.01
N GLU A 183 24.06 23.69 36.13
CA GLU A 183 23.12 24.11 35.08
C GLU A 183 23.25 25.62 34.78
N ALA A 184 23.27 26.47 35.82
CA ALA A 184 23.45 27.91 35.68
C ALA A 184 24.79 28.28 35.00
N VAL A 185 25.89 27.62 35.40
CA VAL A 185 27.21 27.81 34.76
C VAL A 185 27.20 27.31 33.30
N ASN A 186 26.51 26.21 33.00
CA ASN A 186 26.39 25.68 31.64
C ASN A 186 25.61 26.66 30.74
N GLN A 187 24.53 27.25 31.23
CA GLN A 187 23.77 28.31 30.55
C GLN A 187 24.62 29.57 30.33
N LEU A 188 25.36 30.03 31.35
CA LEU A 188 26.30 31.16 31.21
C LEU A 188 27.39 30.86 30.16
N CYS A 189 27.96 29.65 30.16
CA CYS A 189 28.96 29.23 29.17
C CYS A 189 28.44 29.24 27.72
N SER A 190 27.14 29.02 27.51
CA SER A 190 26.51 29.12 26.17
C SER A 190 26.53 30.55 25.62
N HIS A 191 26.35 31.56 26.47
CA HIS A 191 26.43 32.97 26.06
C HIS A 191 27.85 33.42 25.68
N PHE A 192 28.87 32.66 26.08
CA PHE A 192 30.28 32.94 25.75
C PHE A 192 30.83 32.12 24.58
N GLU A 193 30.00 31.40 23.83
CA GLU A 193 30.49 30.61 22.67
C GLU A 193 31.03 31.46 21.52
N ALA A 194 30.51 32.68 21.33
CA ALA A 194 31.05 33.64 20.36
C ALA A 194 32.41 34.25 20.77
N TYR A 195 32.91 33.94 21.97
CA TYR A 195 34.13 34.52 22.54
C TYR A 195 35.19 33.44 22.89
N ARG A 196 35.11 32.27 22.24
CA ARG A 196 35.99 31.10 22.49
C ARG A 196 37.48 31.40 22.34
N ASP A 197 37.85 32.36 21.48
CA ASP A 197 39.23 32.72 21.16
C ASP A 197 39.91 33.59 22.24
N ILE A 198 39.17 34.07 23.25
CA ILE A 198 39.71 34.88 24.34
C ILE A 198 40.37 33.96 25.39
N PRO A 199 41.70 34.02 25.61
CA PRO A 199 42.42 33.05 26.45
C PRO A 199 41.87 32.89 27.87
N LYS A 200 41.36 33.97 28.47
CA LYS A 200 40.77 33.94 29.82
C LYS A 200 39.43 33.19 29.88
N ILE A 201 38.64 33.22 28.80
CA ILE A 201 37.40 32.46 28.67
C ILE A 201 37.73 30.99 28.40
N THR A 202 38.80 30.71 27.63
CA THR A 202 39.34 29.35 27.45
C THR A 202 39.79 28.75 28.79
N GLU A 203 40.54 29.50 29.61
CA GLU A 203 40.96 29.09 30.96
C GLU A 203 39.77 28.76 31.88
N LEU A 204 38.73 29.60 31.87
CA LEU A 204 37.49 29.37 32.62
C LEU A 204 36.74 28.12 32.12
N ARG A 205 36.71 27.89 30.81
CA ARG A 205 36.07 26.70 30.20
C ARG A 205 36.81 25.40 30.56
N GLU A 206 38.14 25.40 30.56
CA GLU A 206 38.92 24.23 31.00
C GLU A 206 38.81 24.01 32.51
N LYS A 207 38.78 25.06 33.34
CA LYS A 207 38.45 24.94 34.77
C LYS A 207 37.07 24.31 34.99
N PHE A 208 36.05 24.77 34.27
CA PHE A 208 34.70 24.21 34.33
C PHE A 208 34.65 22.74 33.90
N LYS A 209 35.36 22.37 32.83
CA LYS A 209 35.49 20.99 32.34
C LYS A 209 36.21 20.08 33.36
N ASN A 210 37.27 20.57 34.00
CA ASN A 210 37.92 19.85 35.10
C ASN A 210 36.97 19.63 36.28
N ILE A 211 36.16 20.64 36.65
CA ILE A 211 35.13 20.50 37.70
C ILE A 211 34.05 19.48 37.30
N LYS A 212 33.58 19.48 36.05
CA LYS A 212 32.67 18.42 35.54
C LYS A 212 33.29 17.03 35.68
N GLN A 213 34.57 16.87 35.38
CA GLN A 213 35.26 15.57 35.49
C GLN A 213 35.49 15.14 36.95
N ILE A 214 35.78 16.08 37.87
CA ILE A 214 35.85 15.82 39.32
C ILE A 214 34.48 15.39 39.87
N LEU A 215 33.41 16.11 39.51
CA LEU A 215 32.04 15.74 39.88
C LEU A 215 31.68 14.35 39.35
N LYS A 216 31.97 14.05 38.08
CA LYS A 216 31.81 12.70 37.52
C LYS A 216 32.56 11.64 38.35
N SER A 217 33.83 11.87 38.70
CA SER A 217 34.61 10.89 39.48
C SER A 217 34.08 10.70 40.90
N HIS A 218 33.62 11.77 41.57
CA HIS A 218 33.02 11.68 42.90
C HIS A 218 31.71 10.88 42.86
N VAL A 219 30.81 11.19 41.93
CA VAL A 219 29.56 10.45 41.74
C VAL A 219 29.82 8.98 41.44
N PHE A 220 30.74 8.66 40.52
CA PHE A 220 31.07 7.27 40.19
C PHE A 220 31.69 6.51 41.36
N SER A 221 32.52 7.16 42.18
CA SER A 221 33.06 6.58 43.41
C SER A 221 31.95 6.24 44.42
N ASP A 222 31.00 7.15 44.60
CA ASP A 222 29.95 7.01 45.62
C ASP A 222 28.94 5.94 45.20
N PHE A 223 28.51 5.93 43.93
CA PHE A 223 27.74 4.81 43.38
C PHE A 223 28.50 3.48 43.40
N SER A 224 29.83 3.48 43.29
CA SER A 224 30.64 2.25 43.42
C SER A 224 30.65 1.70 44.84
N SER A 225 30.54 2.55 45.87
CA SER A 225 30.43 2.16 47.29
C SER A 225 29.03 1.73 47.73
N LEU A 226 27.99 1.98 46.91
CA LEU A 226 26.62 1.54 47.17
C LEU A 226 26.54 0.00 47.27
N GLY A 227 26.26 -0.49 48.49
CA GLY A 227 26.13 -1.92 48.81
C GLY A 227 27.23 -2.49 49.73
N THR A 228 28.18 -1.68 50.22
CA THR A 228 29.23 -2.13 51.17
C THR A 228 29.08 -1.55 52.59
N GLY A 229 27.97 -0.87 52.89
CA GLY A 229 27.70 -0.22 54.18
C GLY A 229 26.89 -1.08 55.16
N LYS A 230 26.59 -0.52 56.34
CA LYS A 230 25.65 -1.11 57.32
C LYS A 230 24.27 -0.46 57.16
N GLU A 231 23.21 -1.25 57.35
CA GLU A 231 21.79 -0.92 57.09
C GLU A 231 21.33 0.45 57.65
N THR A 232 21.88 0.92 58.78
CA THR A 232 21.48 2.19 59.41
C THR A 232 22.07 3.44 58.76
N GLU A 233 23.18 3.32 58.03
CA GLU A 233 23.78 4.44 57.28
C GLU A 233 23.11 4.64 55.91
N GLU A 234 22.44 3.60 55.40
CA GLU A 234 21.92 3.56 54.03
C GLU A 234 20.89 4.66 53.74
N ILE A 235 20.04 5.08 54.68
CA ILE A 235 19.01 6.10 54.42
C ILE A 235 19.62 7.46 54.05
N ASN A 236 20.68 7.88 54.74
CA ASN A 236 21.37 9.13 54.42
C ASN A 236 22.19 9.02 53.12
N LEU A 237 22.79 7.85 52.87
CA LEU A 237 23.44 7.54 51.59
C LEU A 237 22.44 7.50 50.42
N LEU A 238 21.24 6.97 50.60
CA LEU A 238 20.17 6.92 49.60
C LEU A 238 19.76 8.33 49.16
N GLN A 239 19.55 9.24 50.12
CA GLN A 239 19.25 10.65 49.82
C GLN A 239 20.44 11.35 49.15
N HIS A 240 21.68 11.11 49.62
CA HIS A 240 22.89 11.70 49.06
C HIS A 240 23.14 11.23 47.61
N LEU A 241 22.84 9.97 47.30
CA LEU A 241 22.90 9.41 45.95
C LEU A 241 21.74 9.88 45.05
N SER A 242 20.56 10.14 45.61
CA SER A 242 19.46 10.77 44.88
C SER A 242 19.81 12.21 44.50
N ASP A 243 20.43 12.98 45.41
CA ASP A 243 20.98 14.29 45.11
C ASP A 243 22.14 14.21 44.08
N ALA A 244 22.92 13.12 44.07
CA ALA A 244 23.94 12.85 43.06
C ALA A 244 23.34 12.61 41.65
N CYS A 245 22.15 12.00 41.55
CA CYS A 245 21.44 11.85 40.26
C CYS A 245 21.14 13.22 39.61
N LEU A 246 20.83 14.25 40.40
CA LEU A 246 20.59 15.61 39.88
C LEU A 246 21.83 16.20 39.21
N VAL A 247 23.03 15.92 39.75
CA VAL A 247 24.30 16.33 39.12
C VAL A 247 24.52 15.60 37.80
N VAL A 248 24.13 14.32 37.71
CA VAL A 248 24.26 13.52 36.48
C VAL A 248 23.33 14.00 35.38
N ASP A 249 22.11 14.44 35.71
CA ASP A 249 21.19 15.06 34.74
C ASP A 249 21.63 16.48 34.31
N ALA A 250 22.32 17.23 35.18
CA ALA A 250 22.96 18.50 34.83
C ALA A 250 24.32 18.36 34.10
N LEU A 251 24.89 17.15 34.07
CA LEU A 251 26.03 16.77 33.24
C LEU A 251 25.57 16.35 31.82
N GLU A 252 26.49 15.79 31.03
CA GLU A 252 26.18 15.34 29.67
C GLU A 252 25.40 14.00 29.69
N PRO A 253 24.42 13.80 28.78
CA PRO A 253 23.64 12.55 28.72
C PRO A 253 24.47 11.27 28.60
N SER A 254 25.66 11.35 28.03
CA SER A 254 26.66 10.28 27.96
C SER A 254 27.07 9.76 29.34
N VAL A 255 27.23 10.65 30.33
CA VAL A 255 27.61 10.31 31.71
C VAL A 255 26.51 9.50 32.39
N ARG A 256 25.24 9.82 32.12
CA ARG A 256 24.08 9.07 32.60
C ARG A 256 24.04 7.66 32.00
N GLU A 257 24.26 7.52 30.69
CA GLU A 257 24.33 6.20 30.05
C GLU A 257 25.50 5.36 30.58
N GLU A 258 26.66 5.96 30.78
CA GLU A 258 27.84 5.29 31.35
C GLU A 258 27.61 4.86 32.81
N LEU A 259 27.00 5.71 33.64
CA LEU A 259 26.67 5.38 35.04
C LEU A 259 25.65 4.24 35.11
N VAL A 260 24.56 4.32 34.34
CA VAL A 260 23.51 3.29 34.30
C VAL A 260 24.07 1.98 33.76
N ASN A 261 24.89 1.99 32.71
CA ASN A 261 25.52 0.77 32.19
C ASN A 261 26.49 0.14 33.18
N ASN A 262 27.30 0.92 33.91
CA ASN A 262 28.18 0.40 34.95
C ASN A 262 27.39 -0.21 36.11
N PHE A 263 26.35 0.49 36.59
CA PHE A 263 25.48 -0.02 37.65
C PHE A 263 24.78 -1.33 37.24
N CYS A 264 24.13 -1.35 36.07
CA CYS A 264 23.49 -2.57 35.54
C CYS A 264 24.50 -3.71 35.32
N SER A 265 25.74 -3.40 34.90
CA SER A 265 26.78 -4.42 34.70
C SER A 265 27.22 -5.04 36.02
N ARG A 266 27.43 -4.23 37.07
CA ARG A 266 27.79 -4.68 38.42
C ARG A 266 26.72 -5.56 39.04
N GLU A 267 25.45 -5.16 38.93
CA GLU A 267 24.32 -5.96 39.40
C GLU A 267 24.26 -7.33 38.71
N LEU A 268 24.56 -7.37 37.41
CA LEU A 268 24.58 -8.59 36.59
C LEU A 268 25.86 -9.43 36.73
N THR A 269 26.93 -8.95 37.37
CA THR A 269 28.11 -9.79 37.67
C THR A 269 27.72 -10.97 38.58
N SER A 270 26.84 -10.73 39.54
CA SER A 270 26.31 -11.80 40.42
C SER A 270 25.46 -12.82 39.65
N TYR A 271 24.78 -12.40 38.57
CA TYR A 271 24.06 -13.29 37.67
C TYR A 271 25.01 -14.17 36.84
N GLU A 272 26.07 -13.58 36.27
CA GLU A 272 27.08 -14.32 35.50
C GLU A 272 27.71 -15.43 36.35
N GLN A 273 28.19 -15.11 37.56
CA GLN A 273 28.80 -16.09 38.48
C GLN A 273 27.87 -17.27 38.83
N ILE A 274 26.57 -17.03 39.00
CA ILE A 274 25.59 -18.08 39.33
C ILE A 274 25.30 -18.96 38.11
N PHE A 275 25.20 -18.38 36.91
CA PHE A 275 24.63 -19.04 35.73
C PHE A 275 25.62 -19.44 34.65
N GLU A 276 26.92 -19.15 34.83
CA GLU A 276 28.05 -19.75 34.09
C GLU A 276 28.43 -21.15 34.64
N GLY A 277 28.04 -21.48 35.88
CA GLY A 277 28.31 -22.79 36.48
C GLY A 277 27.55 -23.93 35.79
N ALA A 278 28.25 -25.05 35.54
CA ALA A 278 27.77 -26.18 34.73
C ALA A 278 26.41 -26.79 35.15
N GLU A 279 26.01 -26.70 36.42
CA GLU A 279 24.71 -27.20 36.91
C GLU A 279 23.52 -26.26 36.65
N LEU A 280 23.77 -24.97 36.42
CA LEU A 280 22.75 -23.95 36.09
C LEU A 280 22.86 -23.44 34.63
N ALA A 281 23.92 -23.84 33.93
CA ALA A 281 24.11 -23.71 32.48
C ALA A 281 23.41 -24.83 31.68
N LYS A 282 22.23 -25.28 32.12
CA LYS A 282 21.41 -26.30 31.45
C LYS A 282 20.08 -25.70 30.99
N LEU A 283 19.57 -26.17 29.84
CA LEU A 283 18.38 -25.62 29.18
C LEU A 283 17.10 -25.76 30.04
N ASP A 284 17.01 -26.82 30.84
CA ASP A 284 15.92 -27.07 31.79
C ASP A 284 15.90 -26.08 32.97
N LYS A 285 17.00 -25.37 33.24
CA LYS A 285 17.08 -24.35 34.29
C LYS A 285 16.80 -22.92 33.80
N THR A 286 16.38 -22.75 32.54
CA THR A 286 16.09 -21.44 31.94
C THR A 286 15.07 -20.63 32.77
N GLU A 287 14.02 -21.26 33.30
CA GLU A 287 13.03 -20.61 34.18
C GLU A 287 13.65 -19.98 35.44
N ARG A 288 14.75 -20.56 35.99
CA ARG A 288 15.44 -20.02 37.17
C ARG A 288 16.13 -18.68 36.88
N ARG A 289 16.56 -18.43 35.64
CA ARG A 289 17.16 -17.15 35.21
C ARG A 289 16.11 -16.04 35.30
N TYR A 290 14.90 -16.30 34.83
CA TYR A 290 13.76 -15.37 34.90
C TYR A 290 13.28 -15.14 36.33
N ALA A 291 13.23 -16.19 37.14
CA ALA A 291 12.92 -16.06 38.58
C ALA A 291 13.97 -15.21 39.33
N TRP A 292 15.26 -15.31 38.96
CA TRP A 292 16.34 -14.53 39.56
C TRP A 292 16.15 -13.02 39.34
N ILE A 293 15.96 -12.56 38.09
CA ILE A 293 15.80 -11.12 37.79
C ILE A 293 14.49 -10.56 38.37
N LYS A 294 13.39 -11.34 38.33
CA LYS A 294 12.12 -10.96 38.98
C LYS A 294 12.30 -10.76 40.49
N ARG A 295 13.07 -11.63 41.16
CA ARG A 295 13.40 -11.49 42.58
C ARG A 295 14.33 -10.30 42.83
N ARG A 296 15.41 -10.13 42.07
CA ARG A 296 16.38 -9.03 42.24
C ARG A 296 15.71 -7.66 42.12
N ILE A 297 14.76 -7.50 41.20
CA ILE A 297 14.00 -6.25 41.07
C ILE A 297 13.10 -6.01 42.29
N ARG A 298 12.42 -7.05 42.82
CA ARG A 298 11.55 -6.92 44.01
C ARG A 298 12.31 -6.68 45.31
N THR A 299 13.43 -7.37 45.53
CA THR A 299 14.20 -7.26 46.79
C THR A 299 14.90 -5.91 46.94
N ASN A 300 15.23 -5.25 45.83
CA ASN A 300 15.98 -3.99 45.83
C ASN A 300 15.08 -2.75 45.60
N GLU A 301 13.81 -2.79 46.01
CA GLU A 301 12.82 -1.74 45.67
C GLU A 301 13.27 -0.31 46.05
N GLU A 302 13.82 -0.14 47.26
CA GLU A 302 14.33 1.15 47.73
C GLU A 302 15.55 1.65 46.93
N LEU A 303 16.38 0.74 46.40
CA LEU A 303 17.52 1.12 45.54
C LEU A 303 17.06 1.61 44.16
N TRP A 304 15.90 1.16 43.66
CA TRP A 304 15.35 1.67 42.40
C TRP A 304 14.77 3.08 42.56
N LYS A 305 14.32 3.46 43.77
CA LYS A 305 13.76 4.80 44.07
C LYS A 305 14.81 5.92 44.10
N ILE A 306 16.10 5.60 44.19
CA ILE A 306 17.22 6.58 44.09
C ILE A 306 17.22 7.26 42.72
N PHE A 307 16.89 6.51 41.66
CA PHE A 307 17.04 6.94 40.29
C PHE A 307 15.78 7.68 39.79
N PRO A 308 15.92 8.81 39.08
CA PRO A 308 14.79 9.47 38.44
C PRO A 308 14.00 8.52 37.52
N PRO A 309 12.66 8.50 37.56
CA PRO A 309 11.84 7.60 36.73
C PRO A 309 12.13 7.73 35.23
N SER A 310 12.51 8.93 34.77
CA SER A 310 12.90 9.26 33.40
C SER A 310 14.15 8.52 32.89
N TRP A 311 14.98 7.98 33.78
CA TRP A 311 16.18 7.22 33.39
C TRP A 311 15.84 5.78 32.97
N HIS A 312 14.67 5.27 33.36
CA HIS A 312 14.20 3.92 33.08
C HIS A 312 15.25 2.82 33.41
N VAL A 313 15.97 2.97 34.53
CA VAL A 313 17.09 2.09 34.93
C VAL A 313 16.67 0.63 35.04
N SER A 314 15.49 0.36 35.60
CA SER A 314 14.92 -1.00 35.71
C SER A 314 14.61 -1.64 34.34
N TYR A 315 14.19 -0.86 33.35
CA TYR A 315 14.04 -1.31 31.96
C TYR A 315 15.40 -1.59 31.32
N ARG A 316 16.38 -0.67 31.48
CA ARG A 316 17.75 -0.86 30.97
C ARG A 316 18.41 -2.12 31.55
N LEU A 317 18.23 -2.39 32.84
CA LEU A 317 18.68 -3.61 33.50
C LEU A 317 18.06 -4.86 32.86
N CYS A 318 16.74 -4.88 32.67
CA CYS A 318 16.07 -6.00 32.01
C CYS A 318 16.60 -6.23 30.59
N ILE A 319 16.84 -5.17 29.80
CA ILE A 319 17.42 -5.30 28.45
C ILE A 319 18.84 -5.89 28.50
N GLN A 320 19.71 -5.43 29.41
CA GLN A 320 21.06 -5.99 29.57
C GLN A 320 21.02 -7.44 30.06
N PHE A 321 20.11 -7.77 31.00
CA PHE A 321 19.84 -9.14 31.45
C PHE A 321 19.40 -10.04 30.28
N CYS A 322 18.46 -9.59 29.43
CA CYS A 322 18.00 -10.34 28.27
C CYS A 322 19.16 -10.59 27.29
N LYS A 323 19.99 -9.59 27.01
CA LYS A 323 21.17 -9.73 26.14
C LYS A 323 22.20 -10.73 26.68
N LYS A 324 22.54 -10.66 27.98
CA LYS A 324 23.46 -11.63 28.63
C LYS A 324 22.87 -13.05 28.62
N THR A 325 21.58 -13.18 28.95
CA THR A 325 20.86 -14.45 28.97
C THR A 325 20.78 -15.09 27.59
N ARG A 326 20.47 -14.31 26.55
CA ARG A 326 20.50 -14.73 25.15
C ARG A 326 21.87 -15.31 24.79
N LYS A 327 22.96 -14.56 25.01
CA LYS A 327 24.33 -15.03 24.70
C LYS A 327 24.70 -16.33 25.43
N GLN A 328 24.29 -16.48 26.69
CA GLN A 328 24.51 -17.71 27.45
C GLN A 328 23.65 -18.88 26.93
N LEU A 329 22.41 -18.64 26.49
CA LEU A 329 21.56 -19.66 25.88
C LEU A 329 22.03 -20.05 24.47
N GLU A 330 22.49 -19.10 23.65
CA GLU A 330 23.17 -19.34 22.36
C GLU A 330 24.37 -20.28 22.59
N GLY A 331 25.26 -19.94 23.53
CA GLY A 331 26.39 -20.80 23.88
C GLY A 331 26.01 -22.18 24.42
N ILE A 332 24.88 -22.34 25.12
CA ILE A 332 24.39 -23.66 25.55
C ILE A 332 23.87 -24.45 24.34
N LEU A 333 23.10 -23.82 23.45
CA LEU A 333 22.49 -24.47 22.28
C LEU A 333 23.53 -24.85 21.21
N GLU A 334 24.59 -24.05 21.03
CA GLU A 334 25.71 -24.36 20.11
C GLU A 334 26.61 -25.51 20.62
N ASN A 335 26.82 -25.61 21.95
CA ASN A 335 27.71 -26.62 22.53
C ASN A 335 27.04 -27.99 22.80
N LEU A 336 25.74 -28.13 22.53
CA LEU A 336 25.04 -29.41 22.63
C LEU A 336 25.44 -30.36 21.49
N LYS A 337 26.31 -31.33 21.80
CA LYS A 337 26.80 -32.35 20.86
C LYS A 337 25.72 -33.30 20.34
N GLU A 338 24.63 -33.47 21.09
CA GLU A 338 23.47 -34.27 20.69
C GLU A 338 22.28 -33.34 20.43
N LYS A 339 21.39 -33.73 19.48
CA LYS A 339 20.15 -32.98 19.20
C LYS A 339 19.37 -32.79 20.52
N PRO A 340 19.05 -31.55 20.94
CA PRO A 340 18.29 -31.32 22.17
C PRO A 340 16.95 -32.06 22.14
N ASP A 341 16.55 -32.60 23.29
CA ASP A 341 15.19 -33.11 23.47
C ASP A 341 14.17 -32.01 23.15
N VAL A 342 13.25 -32.32 22.23
CA VAL A 342 12.27 -31.36 21.72
C VAL A 342 11.33 -30.89 22.83
N ALA A 343 10.97 -31.74 23.79
CA ALA A 343 10.11 -31.34 24.90
C ALA A 343 10.80 -30.31 25.80
N THR A 344 12.08 -30.53 26.13
CA THR A 344 12.90 -29.60 26.92
C THR A 344 13.14 -28.28 26.17
N LEU A 345 13.41 -28.33 24.86
CA LEU A 345 13.59 -27.14 24.01
C LEU A 345 12.31 -26.29 23.94
N LEU A 346 11.16 -26.92 23.69
CA LEU A 346 9.87 -26.25 23.62
C LEU A 346 9.45 -25.66 24.96
N LEU A 347 9.70 -26.35 26.08
CA LEU A 347 9.40 -25.85 27.42
C LEU A 347 10.26 -24.61 27.75
N ALA A 348 11.56 -24.65 27.43
CA ALA A 348 12.45 -23.51 27.63
C ALA A 348 12.05 -22.31 26.76
N LEU A 349 11.68 -22.52 25.49
CA LEU A 349 11.16 -21.47 24.62
C LEU A 349 9.83 -20.89 25.15
N GLN A 350 8.88 -21.73 25.54
CA GLN A 350 7.61 -21.28 26.11
C GLN A 350 7.83 -20.39 27.34
N ARG A 351 8.68 -20.80 28.29
CA ARG A 351 9.05 -19.99 29.46
C ARG A 351 9.75 -18.67 29.10
N THR A 352 10.50 -18.66 28.00
CA THR A 352 11.15 -17.46 27.47
C THR A 352 10.12 -16.47 26.94
N LEU A 353 9.14 -16.94 26.17
CA LEU A 353 8.06 -16.11 25.62
C LEU A 353 7.14 -15.57 26.72
N GLU A 354 6.74 -16.41 27.68
CA GLU A 354 5.98 -15.98 28.87
C GLU A 354 6.72 -14.85 29.62
N PHE A 355 8.05 -14.95 29.76
CA PHE A 355 8.87 -13.92 30.39
C PHE A 355 9.02 -12.64 29.57
N GLU A 356 9.25 -12.73 28.26
CA GLU A 356 9.31 -11.57 27.37
C GLU A 356 7.98 -10.80 27.34
N ASP A 357 6.85 -11.52 27.39
CA ASP A 357 5.51 -10.95 27.43
C ASP A 357 5.22 -10.29 28.78
N GLU A 358 5.58 -10.91 29.92
CA GLU A 358 5.50 -10.26 31.24
C GLU A 358 6.33 -8.98 31.32
N LEU A 359 7.53 -8.94 30.71
CA LEU A 359 8.33 -7.73 30.64
C LEU A 359 7.71 -6.66 29.73
N ALA A 360 7.16 -7.08 28.58
CA ALA A 360 6.46 -6.18 27.67
C ALA A 360 5.21 -5.57 28.30
N GLU A 361 4.40 -6.34 29.04
CA GLU A 361 3.24 -5.82 29.80
C GLU A 361 3.67 -4.91 30.97
N LYS A 362 4.79 -5.22 31.64
CA LYS A 362 5.27 -4.42 32.78
C LYS A 362 5.79 -3.03 32.39
N PHE A 363 6.44 -2.91 31.23
CA PHE A 363 7.11 -1.67 30.80
C PHE A 363 6.44 -0.98 29.61
N GLY A 364 5.70 -1.70 28.78
CA GLY A 364 4.86 -1.14 27.73
C GLY A 364 3.45 -0.88 28.27
N GLY A 365 3.07 0.39 28.40
CA GLY A 365 1.74 0.79 28.84
C GLY A 365 0.63 0.10 28.04
N GLY A 366 -0.11 -0.78 28.72
CA GLY A 366 -0.84 -1.88 28.08
C GLY A 366 -1.75 -1.45 26.92
N THR A 367 -1.42 -1.88 25.71
CA THR A 367 -2.29 -1.76 24.53
C THR A 367 -2.34 -3.05 23.72
N ARG A 368 -3.43 -3.81 23.97
CA ARG A 368 -4.04 -4.89 23.15
C ARG A 368 -3.14 -5.96 22.52
N ASN A 369 -3.33 -7.20 23.01
CA ASN A 369 -3.68 -8.32 22.11
C ASN A 369 -4.50 -9.45 22.78
N ARG A 370 -5.41 -9.12 23.72
CA ARG A 370 -6.26 -10.13 24.42
C ARG A 370 -7.51 -10.58 23.63
N GLU A 371 -7.83 -9.98 22.49
CA GLU A 371 -9.07 -10.22 21.74
C GLU A 371 -9.02 -11.43 20.77
N ILE A 372 -7.98 -12.27 20.83
CA ILE A 372 -7.88 -13.54 20.06
C ILE A 372 -8.01 -14.77 21.00
N GLY A 373 -8.09 -14.56 22.32
CA GLY A 373 -8.06 -15.64 23.31
C GLY A 373 -9.41 -16.18 23.79
N ALA A 374 -10.51 -15.45 23.56
CA ALA A 374 -11.79 -15.70 24.24
C ALA A 374 -12.74 -16.68 23.50
N ASP A 375 -12.75 -16.69 22.17
CA ASP A 375 -13.71 -17.46 21.37
C ASP A 375 -13.28 -18.93 21.13
N ILE A 376 -12.66 -19.56 22.14
CA ILE A 376 -12.06 -20.90 22.03
C ILE A 376 -12.31 -21.77 23.28
N GLU A 377 -13.50 -21.69 23.88
CA GLU A 377 -13.92 -22.61 24.95
C GLU A 377 -15.04 -23.60 24.57
N GLU A 378 -15.66 -23.47 23.38
CA GLU A 378 -16.56 -24.49 22.83
C GLU A 378 -15.97 -25.17 21.58
N ILE A 379 -16.34 -26.45 21.42
CA ILE A 379 -15.88 -27.44 20.40
C ILE A 379 -14.56 -28.15 20.76
N GLY A 380 -14.67 -29.43 21.13
CA GLY A 380 -13.55 -30.37 21.13
C GLY A 380 -13.06 -30.89 22.49
N ARG A 381 -13.95 -31.20 23.44
CA ARG A 381 -13.61 -32.18 24.49
C ARG A 381 -13.61 -33.58 23.88
N GLU A 382 -12.45 -34.07 23.42
CA GLU A 382 -12.11 -35.50 23.47
C GLU A 382 -10.63 -35.78 23.17
N ASN A 383 -10.01 -36.52 24.10
CA ASN A 383 -8.84 -37.40 24.01
C ASN A 383 -7.80 -37.18 22.87
N ASN A 384 -6.70 -36.49 23.19
CA ASN A 384 -5.43 -37.17 23.56
C ASN A 384 -4.24 -36.18 23.62
N ASN A 385 -3.76 -35.89 24.83
CA ASN A 385 -2.36 -35.65 25.24
C ASN A 385 -2.34 -34.98 26.62
N GLN A 386 -2.45 -35.81 27.67
CA GLN A 386 -2.70 -35.40 29.06
C GLN A 386 -1.61 -34.51 29.68
N THR A 387 -0.37 -34.59 29.18
CA THR A 387 0.81 -34.01 29.85
C THR A 387 0.86 -32.48 29.86
N VAL A 388 0.32 -31.80 28.83
CA VAL A 388 0.47 -30.33 28.67
C VAL A 388 -0.65 -29.55 29.39
N SER A 389 -1.87 -30.08 29.40
CA SER A 389 -3.02 -29.44 30.06
C SER A 389 -2.88 -29.42 31.59
N ASP A 390 -2.37 -30.50 32.19
CA ASP A 390 -2.32 -30.63 33.65
C ASP A 390 -1.25 -29.75 34.30
N ILE A 391 -0.19 -29.38 33.57
CA ILE A 391 0.81 -28.40 34.05
C ILE A 391 0.18 -27.00 34.09
N ARG A 392 -0.53 -26.59 33.03
CA ARG A 392 -1.21 -25.28 32.96
C ARG A 392 -2.24 -25.10 34.08
N LYS A 393 -3.15 -26.07 34.23
CA LYS A 393 -4.25 -26.01 35.20
C LYS A 393 -3.79 -26.05 36.67
N LYS A 394 -2.59 -26.57 36.94
CA LYS A 394 -1.97 -26.63 38.27
C LYS A 394 -1.33 -25.31 38.73
N TYR A 395 -1.01 -24.41 37.81
CA TYR A 395 -0.47 -23.08 38.11
C TYR A 395 -1.55 -21.98 38.09
N GLU A 396 -2.56 -22.09 37.22
CA GLU A 396 -3.74 -21.18 37.24
C GLU A 396 -4.45 -21.22 38.61
N ARG A 397 -4.61 -22.41 39.21
CA ARG A 397 -5.14 -22.57 40.59
C ARG A 397 -4.26 -21.96 41.68
N LYS A 398 -2.95 -21.78 41.46
CA LYS A 398 -2.05 -21.13 42.42
C LYS A 398 -2.05 -19.60 42.31
N PHE A 399 -2.41 -19.05 41.15
CA PHE A 399 -2.64 -17.61 41.00
C PHE A 399 -3.98 -17.19 41.61
N ALA A 400 -5.04 -17.98 41.41
CA ALA A 400 -6.36 -17.69 41.99
C ALA A 400 -6.40 -17.74 43.54
N ALA A 401 -5.53 -18.55 44.17
CA ALA A 401 -5.49 -18.69 45.62
C ALA A 401 -4.81 -17.53 46.38
N ASN A 402 -4.21 -16.56 45.66
CA ASN A 402 -3.42 -15.47 46.25
C ASN A 402 -3.98 -14.07 45.95
N GLN A 403 -5.19 -13.95 45.41
CA GLN A 403 -5.92 -12.69 45.24
C GLN A 403 -7.19 -12.68 46.09
N GLY A 404 -7.01 -12.41 47.38
CA GLY A 404 -8.09 -12.47 48.38
C GLY A 404 -7.91 -11.48 49.53
N ASN A 405 -7.71 -10.20 49.21
CA ASN A 405 -8.13 -9.01 49.99
C ASN A 405 -7.39 -7.74 49.50
N GLU A 406 -8.02 -6.98 48.61
CA GLU A 406 -7.77 -5.53 48.47
C GLU A 406 -9.11 -4.83 48.15
N ASN A 407 -9.67 -4.17 49.16
CA ASN A 407 -10.59 -3.04 49.01
C ASN A 407 -9.82 -1.79 49.47
N ASP A 408 -10.09 -0.65 48.82
CA ASP A 408 -9.53 0.69 49.09
C ASP A 408 -7.99 0.77 48.91
N GLU A 409 -7.41 1.54 48.00
CA GLU A 409 -7.67 2.94 47.65
C GLU A 409 -7.34 3.23 46.18
N LYS A 410 -8.15 4.06 45.51
CA LYS A 410 -7.78 4.68 44.23
C LYS A 410 -7.15 6.04 44.50
N ASP A 411 -5.86 6.19 44.25
CA ASP A 411 -5.35 7.47 43.74
C ASP A 411 -4.00 7.36 43.01
N GLY A 412 -3.85 8.17 41.94
CA GLY A 412 -2.58 8.88 41.75
C GLY A 412 -1.42 8.32 40.91
N ILE A 413 -1.55 7.37 39.97
CA ILE A 413 -0.50 7.16 38.93
C ILE A 413 -1.07 7.09 37.51
N LYS A 414 -1.17 8.26 36.86
CA LYS A 414 -1.34 8.42 35.41
C LYS A 414 -0.29 9.39 34.86
N ASP A 415 0.97 8.99 34.85
CA ASP A 415 1.97 9.59 33.95
C ASP A 415 3.20 8.68 33.79
N LEU A 416 3.22 7.87 32.73
CA LEU A 416 4.36 7.00 32.39
C LEU A 416 4.43 6.62 30.90
N SER A 417 3.57 7.20 30.05
CA SER A 417 3.51 6.90 28.61
C SER A 417 4.08 8.04 27.76
N VAL A 418 5.39 8.01 27.51
CA VAL A 418 6.02 8.80 26.43
C VAL A 418 5.97 7.97 25.13
N PRO A 419 5.29 8.42 24.06
CA PRO A 419 5.33 7.72 22.78
C PRO A 419 6.71 7.90 22.12
N GLY A 420 7.41 6.81 21.82
CA GLY A 420 8.61 6.83 20.96
C GLY A 420 9.82 6.07 21.48
N ALA A 421 9.91 5.74 22.78
CA ALA A 421 10.89 4.78 23.26
C ALA A 421 10.38 3.36 22.96
N GLY A 422 11.10 2.62 22.10
CA GLY A 422 10.73 1.27 21.69
C GLY A 422 10.90 0.23 22.82
N PHE A 423 9.96 0.18 23.77
CA PHE A 423 9.92 -0.78 24.88
C PHE A 423 9.58 -2.21 24.43
N ASN A 424 10.29 -2.76 23.44
CA ASN A 424 10.04 -4.10 22.92
C ASN A 424 11.00 -5.14 23.54
N PHE A 425 10.46 -6.05 24.34
CA PHE A 425 11.18 -7.21 24.88
C PHE A 425 11.01 -8.48 24.04
N ARG A 426 9.97 -8.55 23.19
CA ARG A 426 9.68 -9.73 22.36
C ARG A 426 10.81 -9.94 21.37
N GLY A 427 11.31 -11.17 21.30
CA GLY A 427 12.35 -11.58 20.35
C GLY A 427 13.79 -11.37 20.82
N ILE A 428 14.05 -10.74 21.98
CA ILE A 428 15.45 -10.48 22.41
C ILE A 428 16.18 -11.79 22.76
N ILE A 429 15.53 -12.65 23.54
CA ILE A 429 16.02 -13.96 23.94
C ILE A 429 15.44 -15.04 23.03
N SER A 430 14.12 -15.03 22.78
CA SER A 430 13.42 -16.10 22.05
C SER A 430 13.98 -16.37 20.65
N SER A 431 14.60 -15.37 20.00
CA SER A 431 15.26 -15.55 18.70
C SER A 431 16.49 -16.47 18.70
N CYS A 432 17.12 -16.77 19.86
CA CYS A 432 18.22 -17.75 19.89
C CYS A 432 17.77 -19.20 19.70
N PHE A 433 16.48 -19.49 19.90
CA PHE A 433 15.93 -20.84 19.74
C PHE A 433 15.66 -21.17 18.27
N GLU A 434 15.41 -20.17 17.42
CA GLU A 434 14.95 -20.32 16.03
C GLU A 434 15.82 -21.27 15.16
N PRO A 435 17.17 -21.23 15.19
CA PRO A 435 17.99 -22.16 14.40
C PRO A 435 17.80 -23.64 14.79
N HIS A 436 17.49 -23.89 16.07
CA HIS A 436 17.38 -25.23 16.65
C HIS A 436 15.96 -25.81 16.55
N LEU A 437 14.95 -24.99 16.22
CA LEU A 437 13.57 -25.43 16.01
C LEU A 437 13.37 -26.29 14.75
N THR A 438 14.38 -26.45 13.90
CA THR A 438 14.35 -27.41 12.78
C THR A 438 13.99 -28.83 13.25
N ILE A 439 14.47 -29.25 14.43
CA ILE A 439 14.19 -30.57 15.00
C ILE A 439 12.71 -30.70 15.42
N TYR A 440 12.08 -29.60 15.83
CA TYR A 440 10.64 -29.55 16.09
C TYR A 440 9.84 -29.73 14.80
N VAL A 441 10.26 -29.11 13.69
CA VAL A 441 9.63 -29.30 12.37
C VAL A 441 9.79 -30.73 11.86
N GLU A 442 10.96 -31.35 12.04
CA GLU A 442 11.17 -32.78 11.73
C GLU A 442 10.19 -33.69 12.51
N LEU A 443 9.99 -33.42 13.80
CA LEU A 443 9.08 -34.19 14.66
C LEU A 443 7.60 -33.99 14.26
N GLU A 444 7.17 -32.75 14.00
CA GLU A 444 5.83 -32.45 13.50
C GLU A 444 5.59 -33.11 12.14
N GLN A 445 6.55 -33.08 11.21
CA GLN A 445 6.44 -33.78 9.93
C GLN A 445 6.23 -35.28 10.11
N LYS A 446 7.03 -35.93 10.97
CA LYS A 446 6.89 -37.36 11.26
C LYS A 446 5.51 -37.66 11.86
N THR A 447 5.10 -36.90 12.88
CA THR A 447 3.81 -37.06 13.55
C THR A 447 2.64 -36.85 12.60
N LEU A 448 2.71 -35.87 11.69
CA LEU A 448 1.68 -35.61 10.69
C LEU A 448 1.59 -36.72 9.64
N MET A 449 2.72 -37.30 9.22
CA MET A 449 2.74 -38.47 8.33
C MET A 449 2.14 -39.71 9.01
N GLU A 450 2.50 -39.99 10.26
CA GLU A 450 1.95 -41.12 11.02
C GLU A 450 0.42 -40.99 11.21
N ASN A 451 -0.07 -39.79 11.53
CA ASN A 451 -1.50 -39.52 11.59
C ASN A 451 -2.18 -39.64 10.22
N LEU A 452 -1.56 -39.15 9.14
CA LEU A 452 -2.08 -39.30 7.77
C LEU A 452 -2.24 -40.78 7.39
N GLU A 453 -1.24 -41.61 7.67
CA GLU A 453 -1.31 -43.04 7.38
C GLU A 453 -2.38 -43.76 8.20
N LYS A 454 -2.51 -43.39 9.49
CA LYS A 454 -3.58 -43.88 10.35
C LYS A 454 -4.97 -43.50 9.83
N LEU A 455 -5.20 -42.22 9.48
CA LEU A 455 -6.48 -41.74 8.93
C LEU A 455 -6.88 -42.47 7.64
N VAL A 456 -5.91 -42.77 6.76
CA VAL A 456 -6.17 -43.50 5.50
C VAL A 456 -6.41 -45.00 5.71
N GLN A 457 -5.95 -45.56 6.85
CA GLN A 457 -6.23 -46.95 7.26
C GLN A 457 -7.58 -47.09 7.99
N GLU A 458 -7.97 -46.10 8.78
CA GLU A 458 -9.21 -46.09 9.56
C GLU A 458 -10.44 -45.64 8.76
N GLU A 459 -10.26 -44.98 7.61
CA GLU A 459 -11.38 -44.65 6.71
C GLU A 459 -12.09 -45.93 6.23
N THR A 460 -13.41 -45.98 6.40
CA THR A 460 -14.25 -47.15 6.05
C THR A 460 -14.55 -47.25 4.56
N TRP A 461 -14.44 -46.15 3.81
CA TRP A 461 -14.78 -46.00 2.37
C TRP A 461 -16.25 -46.31 1.98
N ASP A 462 -17.04 -46.91 2.88
CA ASP A 462 -18.50 -46.94 2.87
C ASP A 462 -19.01 -45.87 3.88
N ILE A 463 -19.92 -44.97 3.46
CA ILE A 463 -20.55 -43.94 4.30
C ILE A 463 -22.06 -43.87 4.01
N GLU A 464 -22.85 -43.69 5.08
CA GLU A 464 -24.31 -43.68 5.09
C GLU A 464 -24.94 -42.47 4.37
N GLU A 465 -26.09 -42.69 3.74
CA GLU A 465 -26.87 -41.69 3.01
C GLU A 465 -27.42 -40.61 3.97
N GLY A 466 -26.75 -39.46 4.07
CA GLY A 466 -27.19 -38.34 4.91
C GLY A 466 -26.13 -37.30 5.34
N SER A 467 -24.84 -37.55 5.13
CA SER A 467 -23.79 -36.57 5.46
C SER A 467 -23.78 -35.37 4.50
N GLN A 468 -24.12 -34.17 5.00
CA GLN A 468 -24.42 -32.98 4.19
C GLN A 468 -23.37 -32.52 3.16
N ASN A 469 -22.12 -32.98 3.23
CA ASN A 469 -21.05 -32.58 2.30
C ASN A 469 -20.55 -33.70 1.36
N ASN A 470 -20.98 -34.96 1.51
CA ASN A 470 -20.45 -36.10 0.72
C ASN A 470 -18.91 -36.14 0.62
N VAL A 471 -18.21 -35.89 1.74
CA VAL A 471 -16.74 -35.75 1.86
C VAL A 471 -16.20 -36.78 2.85
N LEU A 472 -15.07 -37.42 2.52
CA LEU A 472 -14.35 -38.39 3.36
C LEU A 472 -13.93 -37.82 4.72
N SER A 473 -14.10 -38.62 5.77
CA SER A 473 -13.86 -38.22 7.15
C SER A 473 -12.38 -37.90 7.42
N SER A 474 -11.46 -38.65 6.80
CA SER A 474 -10.01 -38.43 6.85
C SER A 474 -9.60 -37.04 6.38
N SER A 475 -10.27 -36.49 5.36
CA SER A 475 -9.93 -35.16 4.83
C SER A 475 -10.22 -34.04 5.84
N MET A 476 -11.38 -34.11 6.52
CA MET A 476 -11.77 -33.16 7.56
C MET A 476 -10.86 -33.29 8.79
N GLN A 477 -10.59 -34.53 9.22
CA GLN A 477 -9.69 -34.79 10.36
C GLN A 477 -8.25 -34.35 10.08
N LEU A 478 -7.74 -34.56 8.87
CA LEU A 478 -6.40 -34.10 8.46
C LEU A 478 -6.26 -32.58 8.60
N PHE A 479 -7.23 -31.80 8.10
CA PHE A 479 -7.22 -30.35 8.25
C PHE A 479 -7.38 -29.89 9.70
N LEU A 480 -8.12 -30.61 10.55
CA LEU A 480 -8.19 -30.34 11.99
C LEU A 480 -6.84 -30.56 12.70
N ILE A 481 -6.11 -31.62 12.35
CA ILE A 481 -4.77 -31.89 12.90
C ILE A 481 -3.77 -30.83 12.42
N ILE A 482 -3.80 -30.46 11.13
CA ILE A 482 -2.98 -29.36 10.58
C ILE A 482 -3.28 -28.03 11.28
N LYS A 483 -4.55 -27.65 11.43
CA LYS A 483 -4.95 -26.43 12.18
C LYS A 483 -4.48 -26.45 13.64
N ARG A 484 -4.49 -27.62 14.30
CA ARG A 484 -3.96 -27.80 15.67
C ARG A 484 -2.44 -27.66 15.74
N SER A 485 -1.69 -28.19 14.76
CA SER A 485 -0.23 -28.02 14.65
C SER A 485 0.15 -26.57 14.35
N LEU A 486 -0.54 -25.92 13.40
CA LEU A 486 -0.41 -24.49 13.10
C LEU A 486 -0.61 -23.62 14.35
N LYS A 487 -1.71 -23.84 15.09
CA LYS A 487 -1.98 -23.09 16.33
C LYS A 487 -0.86 -23.25 17.36
N ARG A 488 -0.35 -24.47 17.55
CA ARG A 488 0.78 -24.76 18.45
C ARG A 488 2.06 -24.03 18.02
N CYS A 489 2.42 -24.08 16.73
CA CYS A 489 3.63 -23.42 16.22
C CYS A 489 3.52 -21.89 16.26
N SER A 490 2.37 -21.31 15.87
CA SER A 490 2.14 -19.86 15.86
C SER A 490 2.22 -19.18 17.24
N ALA A 491 2.02 -19.96 18.31
CA ALA A 491 2.19 -19.51 19.69
C ALA A 491 3.66 -19.53 20.15
N LEU A 492 4.55 -20.24 19.43
CA LEU A 492 5.98 -20.35 19.72
C LEU A 492 6.81 -19.39 18.87
N THR A 493 6.50 -19.25 17.58
CA THR A 493 7.22 -18.37 16.66
C THR A 493 6.38 -18.04 15.42
N LYS A 494 6.70 -16.92 14.79
CA LYS A 494 6.08 -16.41 13.55
C LYS A 494 7.06 -16.32 12.38
N ASN A 495 8.29 -16.80 12.58
CA ASN A 495 9.41 -16.64 11.66
C ASN A 495 9.64 -17.91 10.81
N GLN A 496 10.90 -18.20 10.49
CA GLN A 496 11.34 -19.29 9.63
C GLN A 496 10.75 -20.67 10.01
N THR A 497 10.60 -20.98 11.30
CA THR A 497 10.04 -22.27 11.75
C THR A 497 8.59 -22.44 11.32
N LEU A 498 7.78 -21.38 11.41
CA LEU A 498 6.38 -21.40 10.97
C LEU A 498 6.30 -21.56 9.45
N PHE A 499 7.20 -20.90 8.70
CA PHE A 499 7.35 -21.10 7.26
C PHE A 499 7.73 -22.55 6.91
N ASN A 500 8.71 -23.12 7.61
CA ASN A 500 9.16 -24.49 7.41
C ASN A 500 8.03 -25.51 7.71
N LEU A 501 7.23 -25.26 8.76
CA LEU A 501 6.06 -26.08 9.08
C LEU A 501 4.94 -25.93 8.04
N PHE A 502 4.74 -24.74 7.46
CA PHE A 502 3.83 -24.56 6.32
C PHE A 502 4.27 -25.39 5.11
N LYS A 503 5.57 -25.42 4.79
CA LYS A 503 6.13 -26.33 3.76
C LYS A 503 6.02 -27.81 4.12
N VAL A 504 5.91 -28.16 5.41
CA VAL A 504 5.52 -29.51 5.82
C VAL A 504 4.04 -29.76 5.49
N PHE A 505 3.12 -28.85 5.79
CA PHE A 505 1.70 -29.01 5.45
C PHE A 505 1.47 -29.23 3.95
N GLU A 506 2.18 -28.51 3.07
CA GLU A 506 2.17 -28.76 1.62
C GLU A 506 2.55 -30.21 1.28
N ARG A 507 3.62 -30.74 1.89
CA ARG A 507 4.08 -32.12 1.67
C ARG A 507 3.07 -33.15 2.17
N ILE A 508 2.44 -32.92 3.33
CA ILE A 508 1.40 -33.79 3.89
C ILE A 508 0.17 -33.83 2.97
N LEU A 509 -0.27 -32.68 2.46
CA LEU A 509 -1.41 -32.60 1.54
C LEU A 509 -1.11 -33.28 0.19
N LYS A 510 0.09 -33.09 -0.37
CA LYS A 510 0.54 -33.82 -1.56
C LYS A 510 0.64 -35.34 -1.32
N ALA A 511 1.12 -35.76 -0.15
CA ALA A 511 1.11 -37.16 0.23
C ALA A 511 -0.32 -37.73 0.31
N TYR A 512 -1.30 -36.95 0.82
CA TYR A 512 -2.71 -37.35 0.82
C TYR A 512 -3.25 -37.50 -0.62
N VAL A 513 -2.96 -36.56 -1.54
CA VAL A 513 -3.30 -36.69 -2.97
C VAL A 513 -2.78 -38.02 -3.53
N VAL A 514 -1.51 -38.38 -3.28
CA VAL A 514 -0.93 -39.65 -3.75
C VAL A 514 -1.66 -40.86 -3.16
N LYS A 515 -2.03 -40.84 -1.87
CA LYS A 515 -2.80 -41.92 -1.24
C LYS A 515 -4.22 -42.03 -1.83
N LEU A 516 -4.87 -40.92 -2.18
CA LEU A 516 -6.18 -40.90 -2.86
C LEU A 516 -6.07 -41.41 -4.31
N LYS A 517 -5.10 -40.91 -5.11
CA LYS A 517 -4.80 -41.40 -6.47
C LYS A 517 -4.55 -42.92 -6.48
N ALA A 518 -3.86 -43.45 -5.46
CA ALA A 518 -3.60 -44.88 -5.32
C ALA A 518 -4.85 -45.74 -5.03
N ARG A 519 -5.99 -45.15 -4.63
CA ARG A 519 -7.27 -45.84 -4.42
C ARG A 519 -8.17 -45.87 -5.66
N LEU A 520 -7.89 -45.07 -6.69
CA LEU A 520 -8.65 -45.10 -7.93
C LEU A 520 -8.47 -46.46 -8.64
N PRO A 521 -9.55 -47.12 -9.12
CA PRO A 521 -9.45 -48.34 -9.92
C PRO A 521 -8.59 -48.13 -11.16
N LYS A 522 -7.50 -48.90 -11.27
CA LYS A 522 -6.60 -48.82 -12.43
C LYS A 522 -7.06 -49.81 -13.49
N GLY A 523 -7.09 -49.35 -14.75
CA GLY A 523 -7.23 -50.25 -15.88
C GLY A 523 -6.10 -51.28 -15.91
N GLY A 524 -6.35 -52.44 -16.52
CA GLY A 524 -5.30 -53.44 -16.73
C GLY A 524 -4.22 -52.87 -17.66
N VAL A 525 -3.06 -52.53 -17.11
CA VAL A 525 -1.90 -52.05 -17.89
C VAL A 525 -0.84 -53.14 -17.91
N GLY A 526 -0.44 -53.57 -19.11
CA GLY A 526 0.66 -54.50 -19.30
C GLY A 526 0.50 -55.39 -20.54
N ILE A 527 1.57 -56.09 -20.89
CA ILE A 527 1.66 -56.94 -22.09
C ILE A 527 0.49 -57.95 -22.18
N VAL A 528 0.05 -58.47 -21.03
CA VAL A 528 -1.09 -59.41 -20.95
C VAL A 528 -2.41 -58.73 -21.29
N ALA A 529 -2.65 -57.51 -20.82
CA ALA A 529 -3.89 -56.76 -21.10
C ALA A 529 -3.97 -56.33 -22.58
N ALA A 530 -2.84 -55.90 -23.17
CA ALA A 530 -2.72 -55.66 -24.60
C ALA A 530 -2.98 -56.94 -25.43
N ALA A 531 -2.46 -58.09 -25.00
CA ALA A 531 -2.65 -59.37 -25.69
C ALA A 531 -4.09 -59.93 -25.59
N THR A 532 -4.83 -59.64 -24.51
CA THR A 532 -6.22 -60.10 -24.34
C THR A 532 -7.28 -59.08 -24.80
N GLY A 533 -6.88 -57.89 -25.26
CA GLY A 533 -7.81 -56.80 -25.58
C GLY A 533 -8.49 -56.18 -24.35
N MET A 534 -7.89 -56.35 -23.17
CA MET A 534 -8.34 -55.77 -21.90
C MET A 534 -7.60 -54.48 -21.52
N ASP A 535 -6.68 -54.02 -22.38
CA ASP A 535 -5.91 -52.79 -22.19
C ASP A 535 -6.86 -51.59 -22.08
N GLY A 536 -6.76 -50.83 -20.99
CA GLY A 536 -7.65 -49.72 -20.69
C GLY A 536 -9.04 -50.08 -20.14
N GLN A 537 -9.44 -51.36 -20.05
CA GLN A 537 -10.72 -51.73 -19.44
C GLN A 537 -10.69 -51.55 -17.91
N ILE A 538 -11.58 -50.70 -17.39
CA ILE A 538 -11.77 -50.46 -15.95
C ILE A 538 -13.09 -51.10 -15.53
N LYS A 539 -13.01 -52.24 -14.85
CA LYS A 539 -14.20 -52.88 -14.24
C LYS A 539 -14.53 -52.15 -12.94
N MET A 540 -15.65 -51.43 -12.94
CA MET A 540 -16.20 -50.78 -11.75
C MET A 540 -17.45 -51.48 -11.24
N THR A 541 -17.52 -51.62 -9.93
CA THR A 541 -18.77 -51.91 -9.20
C THR A 541 -19.45 -50.61 -8.77
N ASP A 542 -20.73 -50.69 -8.43
CA ASP A 542 -21.51 -49.53 -7.98
C ASP A 542 -20.98 -48.94 -6.65
N LYS A 543 -20.19 -49.71 -5.89
CA LYS A 543 -19.43 -49.21 -4.74
C LYS A 543 -18.25 -48.34 -5.16
N ASP A 544 -17.50 -48.76 -6.18
CA ASP A 544 -16.36 -48.01 -6.71
C ASP A 544 -16.81 -46.65 -7.26
N GLU A 545 -17.95 -46.62 -7.97
CA GLU A 545 -18.54 -45.37 -8.48
C GLU A 545 -18.84 -44.37 -7.36
N ARG A 546 -19.41 -44.82 -6.24
CA ARG A 546 -19.64 -43.98 -5.04
C ARG A 546 -18.32 -43.51 -4.44
N VAL A 547 -17.37 -44.41 -4.21
CA VAL A 547 -16.05 -44.09 -3.63
C VAL A 547 -15.33 -43.01 -4.44
N ILE A 548 -15.38 -43.09 -5.77
CA ILE A 548 -14.74 -42.09 -6.64
C ILE A 548 -15.45 -40.73 -6.54
N CYS A 549 -16.77 -40.68 -6.41
CA CYS A 549 -17.49 -39.43 -6.13
C CYS A 549 -17.09 -38.80 -4.79
N TYR A 550 -16.95 -39.61 -3.73
CA TYR A 550 -16.42 -39.14 -2.44
C TYR A 550 -14.98 -38.62 -2.57
N ILE A 551 -14.12 -39.26 -3.35
CA ILE A 551 -12.75 -38.77 -3.64
C ILE A 551 -12.78 -37.43 -4.37
N VAL A 552 -13.66 -37.24 -5.37
CA VAL A 552 -13.82 -35.97 -6.10
C VAL A 552 -14.24 -34.84 -5.14
N ASN A 553 -15.27 -35.08 -4.32
CA ASN A 553 -15.76 -34.08 -3.37
C ASN A 553 -14.73 -33.75 -2.28
N SER A 554 -14.02 -34.77 -1.77
CA SER A 554 -12.92 -34.58 -0.83
C SER A 554 -11.75 -33.82 -1.43
N ALA A 555 -11.38 -34.09 -2.68
CA ALA A 555 -10.32 -33.36 -3.36
C ALA A 555 -10.69 -31.88 -3.54
N GLU A 556 -11.95 -31.58 -3.89
CA GLU A 556 -12.44 -30.20 -4.00
C GLU A 556 -12.52 -29.50 -2.63
N TYR A 557 -12.98 -30.20 -1.59
CA TYR A 557 -12.93 -29.71 -0.22
C TYR A 557 -11.49 -29.40 0.23
N CYS A 558 -10.53 -30.30 -0.05
CA CYS A 558 -9.12 -30.09 0.26
C CYS A 558 -8.53 -28.93 -0.54
N ARG A 559 -8.85 -28.80 -1.83
CA ARG A 559 -8.41 -27.71 -2.70
C ARG A 559 -8.84 -26.35 -2.11
N LYS A 560 -10.14 -26.19 -1.81
CA LYS A 560 -10.68 -24.98 -1.19
C LYS A 560 -10.07 -24.72 0.20
N THR A 561 -9.99 -25.73 1.05
CA THR A 561 -9.49 -25.58 2.44
C THR A 561 -7.96 -25.31 2.47
N SER A 562 -7.22 -25.71 1.44
CA SER A 562 -5.80 -25.36 1.26
C SER A 562 -5.61 -23.86 1.02
N ALA A 563 -6.46 -23.24 0.19
CA ALA A 563 -6.45 -21.79 -0.01
C ALA A 563 -6.76 -21.02 1.30
N GLU A 564 -7.81 -21.43 2.03
CA GLU A 564 -8.16 -20.87 3.34
C GLU A 564 -7.02 -21.02 4.38
N LEU A 565 -6.28 -22.14 4.33
CA LEU A 565 -5.11 -22.38 5.17
C LEU A 565 -3.95 -21.44 4.83
N ALA A 566 -3.67 -21.21 3.54
CA ALA A 566 -2.64 -20.26 3.11
C ALA A 566 -2.97 -18.81 3.53
N GLU A 567 -4.23 -18.39 3.38
CA GLU A 567 -4.69 -17.07 3.82
C GLU A 567 -4.56 -16.92 5.36
N SER A 568 -4.90 -17.97 6.11
CA SER A 568 -4.76 -18.00 7.57
C SER A 568 -3.29 -17.88 8.01
N VAL A 569 -2.36 -18.59 7.36
CA VAL A 569 -0.92 -18.51 7.66
C VAL A 569 -0.36 -17.14 7.29
N SER A 570 -0.75 -16.58 6.14
CA SER A 570 -0.32 -15.25 5.68
C SER A 570 -0.71 -14.11 6.64
N LYS A 571 -1.81 -14.26 7.39
CA LYS A 571 -2.23 -13.30 8.43
C LYS A 571 -1.43 -13.39 9.74
N ILE A 572 -0.68 -14.48 9.95
CA ILE A 572 -0.03 -14.80 11.23
C ILE A 572 1.50 -14.69 11.15
N ILE A 573 2.08 -15.05 10.01
CA ILE A 573 3.52 -15.12 9.76
C ILE A 573 4.16 -13.73 9.62
N ASP A 574 5.47 -13.63 9.84
CA ASP A 574 6.22 -12.39 9.62
C ASP A 574 6.14 -11.91 8.15
N PRO A 575 5.98 -10.59 7.89
CA PRO A 575 5.85 -10.04 6.53
C PRO A 575 6.94 -10.46 5.55
N HIS A 576 8.15 -10.79 6.00
CA HIS A 576 9.23 -11.26 5.12
C HIS A 576 8.91 -12.60 4.43
N PHE A 577 8.13 -13.46 5.07
CA PHE A 577 7.82 -14.81 4.57
C PHE A 577 6.49 -14.91 3.83
N VAL A 578 5.60 -13.90 3.94
CA VAL A 578 4.26 -13.90 3.32
C VAL A 578 4.33 -14.18 1.81
N ALA A 579 5.32 -13.63 1.11
CA ALA A 579 5.49 -13.84 -0.34
C ALA A 579 5.82 -15.30 -0.73
N GLY A 580 6.24 -16.15 0.21
CA GLY A 580 6.48 -17.58 -0.01
C GLY A 580 5.32 -18.51 0.41
N VAL A 581 4.25 -17.95 0.97
CA VAL A 581 3.05 -18.68 1.42
C VAL A 581 2.09 -18.84 0.23
N ASP A 582 2.32 -19.90 -0.55
CA ASP A 582 1.54 -20.25 -1.73
C ASP A 582 1.11 -21.72 -1.68
N MET A 583 -0.18 -22.00 -1.92
CA MET A 583 -0.75 -23.35 -2.01
C MET A 583 -1.14 -23.73 -3.45
N SER A 584 -0.89 -22.89 -4.46
CA SER A 584 -1.30 -23.12 -5.85
C SER A 584 -0.85 -24.49 -6.38
N ALA A 585 0.38 -24.91 -6.08
CA ALA A 585 0.93 -26.21 -6.48
C ALA A 585 0.34 -27.42 -5.71
N VAL A 586 -0.42 -27.19 -4.63
CA VAL A 586 -1.23 -28.21 -3.93
C VAL A 586 -2.64 -28.22 -4.50
N GLU A 587 -3.19 -27.04 -4.81
CA GLU A 587 -4.50 -26.91 -5.45
C GLU A 587 -4.51 -27.56 -6.84
N GLU A 588 -3.46 -27.36 -7.65
CA GLU A 588 -3.29 -28.00 -8.96
C GLU A 588 -3.24 -29.54 -8.86
N GLU A 589 -2.58 -30.09 -7.84
CA GLU A 589 -2.53 -31.54 -7.59
C GLU A 589 -3.90 -32.12 -7.21
N PHE A 590 -4.71 -31.40 -6.42
CA PHE A 590 -6.10 -31.77 -6.14
C PHE A 590 -7.00 -31.62 -7.38
N SER A 591 -6.84 -30.57 -8.18
CA SER A 591 -7.55 -30.41 -9.47
C SER A 591 -7.19 -31.51 -10.47
N GLY A 592 -5.93 -31.93 -10.51
CA GLY A 592 -5.47 -33.08 -11.28
C GLY A 592 -6.12 -34.38 -10.80
N LEU A 593 -6.19 -34.62 -9.49
CA LEU A 593 -6.90 -35.77 -8.90
C LEU A 593 -8.41 -35.76 -9.24
N ILE A 594 -9.09 -34.60 -9.17
CA ILE A 594 -10.50 -34.48 -9.57
C ILE A 594 -10.67 -34.90 -11.05
N THR A 595 -9.80 -34.39 -11.92
CA THR A 595 -9.83 -34.70 -13.36
C THR A 595 -9.58 -36.19 -13.62
N GLU A 596 -8.58 -36.78 -12.96
CA GLU A 596 -8.23 -38.20 -13.05
C GLU A 596 -9.37 -39.08 -12.53
N ALA A 597 -9.98 -38.74 -11.40
CA ALA A 597 -11.12 -39.44 -10.81
C ALA A 597 -12.37 -39.40 -11.72
N LEU A 598 -12.74 -38.22 -12.24
CA LEU A 598 -13.88 -38.07 -13.16
C LEU A 598 -13.63 -38.81 -14.48
N MET A 599 -12.41 -38.79 -15.02
CA MET A 599 -12.07 -39.60 -16.20
C MET A 599 -12.13 -41.10 -15.89
N THR A 600 -11.72 -41.55 -14.70
CA THR A 600 -11.85 -42.96 -14.30
C THR A 600 -13.32 -43.41 -14.33
N LEU A 601 -14.27 -42.59 -13.87
CA LEU A 601 -15.72 -42.88 -14.00
C LEU A 601 -16.18 -43.01 -15.46
N VAL A 602 -15.71 -42.12 -16.35
CA VAL A 602 -16.02 -42.20 -17.79
C VAL A 602 -15.51 -43.52 -18.37
N HIS A 603 -14.25 -43.89 -18.13
CA HIS A 603 -13.68 -45.17 -18.59
C HIS A 603 -14.38 -46.41 -17.97
N GLY A 604 -14.91 -46.29 -16.76
CA GLY A 604 -15.73 -47.33 -16.13
C GLY A 604 -17.05 -47.57 -16.88
N LEU A 605 -17.78 -46.49 -17.21
CA LEU A 605 -18.99 -46.57 -18.03
C LEU A 605 -18.70 -46.99 -19.46
N GLU A 606 -17.60 -46.53 -20.06
CA GLU A 606 -17.13 -46.99 -21.36
C GLU A 606 -16.91 -48.51 -21.39
N THR A 607 -16.30 -49.06 -20.32
CA THR A 607 -16.06 -50.51 -20.20
C THR A 607 -17.37 -51.30 -20.08
N LYS A 608 -18.37 -50.77 -19.35
CA LYS A 608 -19.73 -51.33 -19.30
C LYS A 608 -20.40 -51.24 -20.69
N PHE A 609 -20.27 -50.11 -21.39
CA PHE A 609 -20.86 -49.87 -22.72
C PHE A 609 -20.22 -50.74 -23.82
N ASP A 610 -18.91 -50.98 -23.78
CA ASP A 610 -18.19 -51.85 -24.71
C ASP A 610 -18.71 -53.29 -24.69
N ALA A 611 -19.19 -53.78 -23.54
CA ALA A 611 -19.78 -55.11 -23.43
C ALA A 611 -21.08 -55.22 -24.26
N GLU A 612 -21.93 -54.20 -24.20
CA GLU A 612 -23.17 -54.11 -25.00
C GLU A 612 -22.86 -53.86 -26.49
N MET A 613 -21.83 -53.09 -26.81
CA MET A 613 -21.34 -52.96 -28.19
C MET A 613 -20.82 -54.30 -28.74
N ALA A 614 -20.12 -55.09 -27.92
CA ALA A 614 -19.70 -56.43 -28.31
C ALA A 614 -20.91 -57.36 -28.51
N ALA A 615 -21.99 -57.22 -27.74
CA ALA A 615 -23.24 -57.93 -27.97
C ALA A 615 -23.91 -57.51 -29.30
N MET A 616 -23.99 -56.20 -29.59
CA MET A 616 -24.50 -55.65 -30.86
C MET A 616 -23.80 -56.24 -32.09
N THR A 617 -22.47 -56.37 -32.07
CA THR A 617 -21.71 -56.95 -33.20
C THR A 617 -21.95 -58.45 -33.43
N ARG A 618 -22.53 -59.16 -32.45
CA ARG A 618 -22.85 -60.59 -32.54
C ARG A 618 -24.26 -60.87 -33.04
N VAL A 619 -25.12 -59.86 -33.12
CA VAL A 619 -26.48 -59.99 -33.67
C VAL A 619 -26.39 -60.33 -35.18
N PRO A 620 -27.15 -61.31 -35.70
CA PRO A 620 -27.07 -61.74 -37.10
C PRO A 620 -27.85 -60.80 -38.04
N TRP A 621 -27.38 -59.55 -38.17
CA TRP A 621 -28.01 -58.47 -38.94
C TRP A 621 -28.26 -58.77 -40.42
N GLY A 622 -27.59 -59.77 -41.01
CA GLY A 622 -27.78 -60.17 -42.41
C GLY A 622 -28.92 -61.17 -42.65
N THR A 623 -29.46 -61.81 -41.61
CA THR A 623 -30.48 -62.87 -41.71
C THR A 623 -31.72 -62.56 -40.86
N LEU A 624 -31.96 -61.29 -40.54
CA LEU A 624 -33.12 -60.87 -39.74
C LEU A 624 -34.37 -60.84 -40.63
N GLU A 625 -35.35 -61.71 -40.38
CA GLU A 625 -36.53 -61.85 -41.26
C GLU A 625 -37.61 -60.77 -41.02
N SER A 626 -37.70 -60.22 -39.80
CA SER A 626 -38.70 -59.21 -39.42
C SER A 626 -38.14 -58.17 -38.46
N VAL A 627 -38.61 -56.93 -38.59
CA VAL A 627 -38.41 -55.87 -37.59
C VAL A 627 -39.33 -56.13 -36.38
N GLY A 628 -38.83 -55.89 -35.16
CA GLY A 628 -39.55 -56.09 -33.90
C GLY A 628 -39.23 -54.99 -32.88
N ASP A 629 -39.40 -55.31 -31.60
CA ASP A 629 -39.07 -54.41 -30.49
C ASP A 629 -37.56 -54.14 -30.35
N GLN A 630 -37.17 -53.25 -29.43
CA GLN A 630 -35.78 -52.85 -29.22
C GLN A 630 -34.84 -54.04 -28.93
N SER A 631 -33.68 -54.07 -29.58
CA SER A 631 -32.68 -55.12 -29.39
C SER A 631 -32.18 -55.21 -27.95
N ALA A 632 -31.80 -56.42 -27.51
CA ALA A 632 -31.36 -56.69 -26.14
C ALA A 632 -30.21 -55.77 -25.64
N TYR A 633 -29.27 -55.39 -26.51
CA TYR A 633 -28.17 -54.50 -26.15
C TYR A 633 -28.63 -53.06 -25.85
N VAL A 634 -29.74 -52.60 -26.43
CA VAL A 634 -30.34 -51.28 -26.14
C VAL A 634 -30.88 -51.27 -24.71
N ASN A 635 -31.53 -52.36 -24.30
CA ASN A 635 -32.00 -52.56 -22.94
C ASN A 635 -30.82 -52.65 -21.94
N GLY A 636 -29.71 -53.29 -22.33
CA GLY A 636 -28.47 -53.31 -21.54
C GLY A 636 -27.87 -51.92 -21.34
N ILE A 637 -27.76 -51.12 -22.40
CA ILE A 637 -27.32 -49.71 -22.34
C ILE A 637 -28.23 -48.89 -21.41
N ASN A 638 -29.55 -49.05 -21.54
CA ASN A 638 -30.51 -48.35 -20.68
C ASN A 638 -30.32 -48.73 -19.20
N LEU A 639 -30.14 -50.02 -18.90
CA LEU A 639 -29.92 -50.51 -17.53
C LEU A 639 -28.62 -49.96 -16.91
N ILE A 640 -27.52 -49.93 -17.67
CA ILE A 640 -26.24 -49.36 -17.22
C ILE A 640 -26.42 -47.88 -16.84
N LEU A 641 -27.07 -47.10 -17.70
CA LEU A 641 -27.23 -45.66 -17.50
C LEU A 641 -28.25 -45.32 -16.40
N THR A 642 -29.37 -46.02 -16.34
CA THR A 642 -30.38 -45.85 -15.28
C THR A 642 -29.88 -46.27 -13.89
N THR A 643 -28.91 -47.20 -13.82
CA THR A 643 -28.29 -47.61 -12.55
C THR A 643 -27.22 -46.60 -12.10
N SER A 644 -26.26 -46.26 -12.97
CA SER A 644 -25.10 -45.45 -12.57
C SER A 644 -25.36 -43.94 -12.56
N ILE A 645 -26.07 -43.39 -13.54
CA ILE A 645 -26.21 -41.92 -13.68
C ILE A 645 -26.90 -41.24 -12.48
N PRO A 646 -27.98 -41.78 -11.87
CA PRO A 646 -28.59 -41.17 -10.67
C PRO A 646 -27.66 -41.17 -9.45
N VAL A 647 -26.78 -42.18 -9.32
CA VAL A 647 -25.77 -42.22 -8.25
C VAL A 647 -24.73 -41.12 -8.47
N LEU A 648 -24.21 -40.98 -9.69
CA LEU A 648 -23.23 -39.94 -10.01
C LEU A 648 -23.84 -38.53 -9.87
N GLY A 649 -25.08 -38.32 -10.34
CA GLY A 649 -25.79 -37.03 -10.26
C GLY A 649 -26.23 -36.62 -8.85
N SER A 650 -26.42 -37.56 -7.93
CA SER A 650 -26.71 -37.26 -6.52
C SER A 650 -25.45 -36.95 -5.69
N HIS A 651 -24.30 -37.50 -6.07
CA HIS A 651 -23.05 -37.34 -5.31
C HIS A 651 -22.10 -36.27 -5.86
N LEU A 652 -22.10 -35.99 -7.17
CA LEU A 652 -21.21 -34.99 -7.78
C LEU A 652 -21.82 -33.58 -7.80
N SER A 653 -20.97 -32.56 -7.63
CA SER A 653 -21.35 -31.16 -7.81
C SER A 653 -21.73 -30.86 -9.26
N SER A 654 -22.55 -29.82 -9.48
CA SER A 654 -23.01 -29.46 -10.84
C SER A 654 -21.90 -29.18 -11.85
N VAL A 655 -20.78 -28.63 -11.41
CA VAL A 655 -19.62 -28.38 -12.27
C VAL A 655 -18.92 -29.69 -12.64
N HIS A 656 -18.73 -30.59 -11.67
CA HIS A 656 -18.07 -31.89 -11.90
C HIS A 656 -18.93 -32.84 -12.73
N PHE A 657 -20.24 -32.87 -12.46
CA PHE A 657 -21.20 -33.66 -13.24
C PHE A 657 -21.27 -33.15 -14.68
N GLN A 658 -21.32 -31.83 -14.92
CA GLN A 658 -21.27 -31.28 -16.28
C GLN A 658 -19.97 -31.67 -17.01
N TYR A 659 -18.80 -31.54 -16.37
CA TYR A 659 -17.52 -31.96 -16.98
C TYR A 659 -17.54 -33.46 -17.35
N PHE A 660 -18.04 -34.30 -16.44
CA PHE A 660 -18.24 -35.73 -16.69
C PHE A 660 -19.17 -35.98 -17.88
N LEU A 661 -20.31 -35.27 -17.98
CA LEU A 661 -21.23 -35.38 -19.11
C LEU A 661 -20.57 -35.01 -20.43
N ASP A 662 -19.87 -33.87 -20.52
CA ASP A 662 -19.20 -33.43 -21.74
C ASP A 662 -18.14 -34.46 -22.22
N LYS A 663 -17.44 -35.11 -21.29
CA LYS A 663 -16.51 -36.22 -21.60
C LYS A 663 -17.23 -37.50 -22.01
N LEU A 664 -18.33 -37.86 -21.34
CA LEU A 664 -19.15 -39.03 -21.67
C LEU A 664 -19.76 -38.92 -23.08
N ALA A 665 -20.30 -37.75 -23.45
CA ALA A 665 -20.79 -37.47 -24.80
C ALA A 665 -19.68 -37.59 -25.85
N SER A 666 -18.49 -37.07 -25.55
CA SER A 666 -17.32 -37.13 -26.41
C SER A 666 -16.83 -38.56 -26.68
N SER A 667 -17.23 -39.54 -25.87
CA SER A 667 -16.84 -40.94 -26.02
C SER A 667 -17.95 -41.84 -26.56
N LEU A 668 -19.13 -41.86 -25.92
CA LEU A 668 -20.17 -42.87 -26.22
C LEU A 668 -20.72 -42.78 -27.65
N GLY A 669 -20.99 -41.57 -28.16
CA GLY A 669 -21.53 -41.35 -29.50
C GLY A 669 -20.58 -41.83 -30.62
N PRO A 670 -19.33 -41.35 -30.67
CA PRO A 670 -18.33 -41.83 -31.63
C PRO A 670 -18.04 -43.34 -31.50
N ARG A 671 -18.07 -43.87 -30.27
CA ARG A 671 -17.88 -45.31 -30.00
C ARG A 671 -19.04 -46.16 -30.52
N PHE A 672 -20.29 -45.71 -30.40
CA PHE A 672 -21.44 -46.35 -31.03
C PHE A 672 -21.29 -46.39 -32.56
N TYR A 673 -21.03 -45.24 -33.17
CA TYR A 673 -20.81 -45.10 -34.62
C TYR A 673 -19.70 -46.03 -35.14
N ALA A 674 -18.57 -46.11 -34.42
CA ALA A 674 -17.45 -46.98 -34.79
C ALA A 674 -17.75 -48.49 -34.67
N ASN A 675 -18.68 -48.91 -33.80
CA ASN A 675 -19.05 -50.31 -33.65
C ASN A 675 -20.03 -50.79 -34.76
N ILE A 676 -20.79 -49.90 -35.40
CA ILE A 676 -21.60 -50.24 -36.58
C ILE A 676 -20.70 -50.81 -37.70
N PHE A 677 -19.53 -50.19 -37.93
CA PHE A 677 -18.52 -50.67 -38.89
C PHE A 677 -17.85 -52.00 -38.53
N LYS A 678 -18.09 -52.56 -37.34
CA LYS A 678 -17.62 -53.90 -36.94
C LYS A 678 -18.64 -55.00 -37.19
N CYS A 679 -19.88 -54.64 -37.56
CA CYS A 679 -20.87 -55.62 -38.03
C CYS A 679 -20.41 -56.21 -39.37
N LYS A 680 -20.80 -57.46 -39.68
CA LYS A 680 -20.33 -58.15 -40.90
C LYS A 680 -21.13 -57.79 -42.14
N GLN A 681 -22.44 -58.00 -42.08
CA GLN A 681 -23.40 -57.73 -43.14
C GLN A 681 -24.71 -57.34 -42.47
N ILE A 682 -25.38 -56.33 -43.02
CA ILE A 682 -26.64 -55.76 -42.53
C ILE A 682 -27.63 -55.82 -43.70
N SER A 683 -28.71 -56.59 -43.55
CA SER A 683 -29.80 -56.64 -44.54
C SER A 683 -30.64 -55.36 -44.49
N GLU A 684 -31.56 -55.18 -45.44
CA GLU A 684 -32.51 -54.06 -45.40
C GLU A 684 -33.35 -54.08 -44.12
N THR A 685 -33.91 -55.24 -43.76
CA THR A 685 -34.63 -55.48 -42.50
C THR A 685 -33.75 -55.26 -41.26
N GLY A 686 -32.48 -55.71 -41.30
CA GLY A 686 -31.51 -55.50 -40.23
C GLY A 686 -31.14 -54.02 -40.04
N ALA A 687 -31.04 -53.25 -41.13
CA ALA A 687 -30.79 -51.82 -41.08
C ALA A 687 -32.02 -51.03 -40.59
N GLN A 688 -33.23 -51.48 -40.90
CA GLN A 688 -34.47 -50.91 -40.33
C GLN A 688 -34.50 -51.10 -38.79
N GLN A 689 -34.23 -52.31 -38.31
CA GLN A 689 -34.14 -52.58 -36.86
C GLN A 689 -33.02 -51.76 -36.19
N MET A 690 -31.81 -51.76 -36.76
CA MET A 690 -30.69 -51.02 -36.19
C MET A 690 -30.92 -49.50 -36.19
N LEU A 691 -31.73 -48.96 -37.12
CA LEU A 691 -32.12 -47.56 -37.13
C LEU A 691 -33.10 -47.23 -35.99
N LEU A 692 -34.06 -48.12 -35.69
CA LEU A 692 -34.94 -47.99 -34.51
C LEU A 692 -34.13 -48.07 -33.22
N ASP A 693 -33.21 -49.04 -33.11
CA ASP A 693 -32.31 -49.16 -31.96
C ASP A 693 -31.42 -47.91 -31.79
N THR A 694 -30.93 -47.32 -32.90
CA THR A 694 -30.14 -46.08 -32.88
C THR A 694 -30.96 -44.90 -32.37
N GLN A 695 -32.24 -44.80 -32.75
CA GLN A 695 -33.16 -43.79 -32.21
C GLN A 695 -33.42 -44.01 -30.72
N ALA A 696 -33.63 -45.26 -30.28
CA ALA A 696 -33.80 -45.60 -28.87
C ALA A 696 -32.55 -45.22 -28.03
N VAL A 697 -31.35 -45.60 -28.48
CA VAL A 697 -30.08 -45.21 -27.84
C VAL A 697 -29.92 -43.68 -27.81
N LYS A 698 -30.29 -42.98 -28.88
CA LYS A 698 -30.26 -41.50 -28.92
C LYS A 698 -31.17 -40.88 -27.87
N THR A 699 -32.39 -41.38 -27.70
CA THR A 699 -33.32 -40.93 -26.66
C THR A 699 -32.76 -41.19 -25.26
N ILE A 700 -32.30 -42.42 -24.98
CA ILE A 700 -31.67 -42.79 -23.70
C ILE A 700 -30.49 -41.87 -23.37
N LEU A 701 -29.60 -41.61 -24.34
CA LEU A 701 -28.46 -40.70 -24.14
C LEU A 701 -28.91 -39.26 -23.88
N LEU A 702 -29.96 -38.76 -24.55
CA LEU A 702 -30.49 -37.42 -24.31
C LEU A 702 -31.18 -37.26 -22.94
N GLU A 703 -31.67 -38.35 -22.36
CA GLU A 703 -32.30 -38.36 -21.02
C GLU A 703 -31.29 -38.40 -19.86
N ILE A 704 -30.02 -38.73 -20.10
CA ILE A 704 -28.96 -38.82 -19.08
C ILE A 704 -28.91 -37.59 -18.12
N PRO A 705 -28.95 -36.32 -18.59
CA PRO A 705 -28.89 -35.16 -17.69
C PRO A 705 -30.11 -35.03 -16.78
N SER A 706 -31.28 -35.52 -17.22
CA SER A 706 -32.50 -35.62 -16.39
C SER A 706 -32.42 -36.77 -15.39
N LEU A 707 -31.87 -37.93 -15.75
CA LEU A 707 -31.60 -39.04 -14.80
C LEU A 707 -30.71 -38.58 -13.63
N GLY A 708 -29.71 -37.74 -13.93
CA GLY A 708 -28.83 -37.15 -12.92
C GLY A 708 -29.45 -36.01 -12.11
N HIS A 709 -30.70 -35.59 -12.38
CA HIS A 709 -31.39 -34.47 -11.74
C HIS A 709 -30.67 -33.11 -11.85
N GLN A 710 -29.76 -32.93 -12.81
CA GLN A 710 -28.91 -31.74 -12.94
C GLN A 710 -28.92 -31.20 -14.39
N THR A 711 -29.92 -30.39 -14.73
CA THR A 711 -30.21 -29.98 -16.12
C THR A 711 -29.65 -28.62 -16.55
N SER A 712 -29.20 -27.77 -15.61
CA SER A 712 -28.91 -26.34 -15.84
C SER A 712 -27.95 -26.00 -16.99
N HIS A 713 -27.08 -26.93 -17.40
CA HIS A 713 -26.09 -26.73 -18.46
C HIS A 713 -26.05 -27.85 -19.52
N ALA A 714 -27.06 -28.71 -19.56
CA ALA A 714 -27.12 -29.89 -20.44
C ALA A 714 -27.18 -29.57 -21.96
N ALA A 715 -27.38 -28.31 -22.36
CA ALA A 715 -27.57 -27.94 -23.77
C ALA A 715 -26.35 -28.21 -24.67
N SER A 716 -25.12 -28.14 -24.13
CA SER A 716 -23.89 -28.49 -24.87
C SER A 716 -23.87 -29.99 -25.17
N TYR A 717 -24.00 -30.79 -24.11
CA TYR A 717 -24.12 -32.24 -24.13
C TYR A 717 -25.18 -32.72 -25.13
N SER A 718 -26.43 -32.24 -25.03
CA SER A 718 -27.53 -32.67 -25.88
C SER A 718 -27.30 -32.35 -27.36
N LYS A 719 -26.65 -31.22 -27.68
CA LYS A 719 -26.25 -30.88 -29.06
C LYS A 719 -25.18 -31.83 -29.59
N PHE A 720 -24.18 -32.17 -28.78
CA PHE A 720 -23.11 -33.09 -29.18
C PHE A 720 -23.66 -34.50 -29.43
N VAL A 721 -24.43 -35.05 -28.48
CA VAL A 721 -25.09 -36.36 -28.62
C VAL A 721 -25.99 -36.38 -29.86
N SER A 722 -26.81 -35.35 -30.07
CA SER A 722 -27.68 -35.26 -31.24
C SER A 722 -26.90 -35.29 -32.55
N ARG A 723 -25.74 -34.61 -32.63
CA ARG A 723 -24.88 -34.58 -33.82
C ARG A 723 -24.27 -35.95 -34.11
N GLU A 724 -23.62 -36.57 -33.14
CA GLU A 724 -22.94 -37.86 -33.36
C GLU A 724 -23.93 -38.99 -33.62
N MET A 725 -25.06 -39.05 -32.91
CA MET A 725 -26.10 -40.04 -33.18
C MET A 725 -26.77 -39.83 -34.55
N SER A 726 -26.90 -38.59 -35.02
CA SER A 726 -27.45 -38.35 -36.38
C SER A 726 -26.48 -38.76 -37.49
N LYS A 727 -25.16 -38.85 -37.25
CA LYS A 727 -24.21 -39.49 -38.18
C LYS A 727 -24.45 -41.00 -38.29
N ALA A 728 -24.76 -41.66 -37.17
CA ALA A 728 -25.13 -43.09 -37.16
C ALA A 728 -26.47 -43.32 -37.90
N GLU A 729 -27.48 -42.48 -37.66
CA GLU A 729 -28.74 -42.52 -38.43
C GLU A 729 -28.51 -42.31 -39.94
N ALA A 730 -27.65 -41.36 -40.31
CA ALA A 730 -27.32 -41.07 -41.71
C ALA A 730 -26.65 -42.28 -42.39
N LEU A 731 -25.68 -42.91 -41.73
CA LEU A 731 -25.02 -44.13 -42.22
C LEU A 731 -26.03 -45.26 -42.46
N LEU A 732 -26.94 -45.51 -41.51
CA LEU A 732 -27.94 -46.56 -41.66
C LEU A 732 -28.97 -46.25 -42.76
N LYS A 733 -29.35 -44.98 -42.95
CA LYS A 733 -30.19 -44.54 -44.08
C LYS A 733 -29.50 -44.75 -45.44
N VAL A 734 -28.17 -44.60 -45.52
CA VAL A 734 -27.41 -44.96 -46.74
C VAL A 734 -27.45 -46.48 -46.96
N ILE A 735 -27.28 -47.30 -45.92
CA ILE A 735 -27.41 -48.78 -46.05
C ILE A 735 -28.82 -49.17 -46.52
N LEU A 736 -29.87 -48.46 -46.09
CA LEU A 736 -31.26 -48.69 -46.52
C LEU A 736 -31.56 -48.26 -47.97
N SER A 737 -30.74 -47.40 -48.58
CA SER A 737 -31.03 -46.89 -49.92
C SER A 737 -30.94 -47.99 -51.01
N PRO A 738 -31.72 -47.88 -52.11
CA PRO A 738 -31.57 -48.74 -53.27
C PRO A 738 -30.16 -48.73 -53.84
N VAL A 739 -29.73 -49.86 -54.42
CA VAL A 739 -28.37 -50.02 -54.97
C VAL A 739 -28.06 -48.98 -56.05
N ASP A 740 -29.06 -48.61 -56.86
CA ASP A 740 -28.94 -47.65 -57.95
C ASP A 740 -28.77 -46.19 -57.47
N SER A 741 -29.11 -45.88 -56.22
CA SER A 741 -29.10 -44.51 -55.67
C SER A 741 -28.23 -44.34 -54.41
N VAL A 742 -27.45 -45.36 -54.05
CA VAL A 742 -26.65 -45.38 -52.81
C VAL A 742 -25.52 -44.33 -52.81
N ALA A 743 -24.92 -44.08 -53.99
CA ALA A 743 -23.88 -43.08 -54.18
C ALA A 743 -24.38 -41.65 -53.90
N ASP A 744 -25.55 -41.30 -54.43
CA ASP A 744 -26.15 -39.97 -54.23
C ASP A 744 -26.71 -39.80 -52.82
N THR A 745 -27.31 -40.86 -52.26
CA THR A 745 -27.78 -40.86 -50.87
C THR A 745 -26.62 -40.64 -49.89
N TYR A 746 -25.45 -41.23 -50.15
CA TYR A 746 -24.25 -41.01 -49.35
C TYR A 746 -23.77 -39.55 -49.42
N ARG A 747 -23.68 -38.96 -50.61
CA ARG A 747 -23.30 -37.53 -50.78
C ARG A 747 -24.26 -36.58 -50.06
N ALA A 748 -25.55 -36.88 -50.06
CA ALA A 748 -26.57 -36.05 -49.43
C ALA A 748 -26.58 -36.15 -47.89
N LEU A 749 -26.33 -37.35 -47.33
CA LEU A 749 -26.47 -37.60 -45.88
C LEU A 749 -25.14 -37.60 -45.10
N LEU A 750 -24.00 -37.84 -45.76
CA LEU A 750 -22.67 -37.86 -45.17
C LEU A 750 -21.68 -37.00 -46.00
N PRO A 751 -21.89 -35.67 -46.09
CA PRO A 751 -21.07 -34.78 -46.92
C PRO A 751 -19.61 -34.64 -46.44
N GLU A 752 -19.33 -34.96 -45.18
CA GLU A 752 -17.97 -34.99 -44.59
C GLU A 752 -17.30 -36.39 -44.70
N GLY A 753 -17.99 -37.37 -45.30
CA GLY A 753 -17.56 -38.77 -45.32
C GLY A 753 -16.47 -39.07 -46.37
N THR A 754 -15.58 -40.00 -46.05
CA THR A 754 -14.47 -40.39 -46.94
C THR A 754 -14.84 -41.50 -47.92
N PRO A 755 -14.22 -41.57 -49.13
CA PRO A 755 -14.43 -42.69 -50.06
C PRO A 755 -14.15 -44.08 -49.45
N MET A 756 -13.24 -44.17 -48.47
CA MET A 756 -12.96 -45.41 -47.73
C MET A 756 -14.09 -45.80 -46.76
N GLU A 757 -14.81 -44.83 -46.19
CA GLU A 757 -16.03 -45.10 -45.42
C GLU A 757 -17.17 -45.52 -46.33
N PHE A 758 -17.32 -44.89 -47.50
CA PHE A 758 -18.29 -45.31 -48.51
C PHE A 758 -18.07 -46.76 -48.95
N GLN A 759 -16.81 -47.15 -49.25
CA GLN A 759 -16.47 -48.55 -49.54
C GLN A 759 -16.91 -49.49 -48.40
N ARG A 760 -16.57 -49.16 -47.13
CA ARG A 760 -16.99 -49.99 -45.98
C ARG A 760 -18.52 -50.06 -45.83
N ILE A 761 -19.27 -49.02 -46.20
CA ILE A 761 -20.74 -49.04 -46.20
C ILE A 761 -21.29 -49.99 -47.28
N LEU A 762 -20.66 -50.04 -48.47
CA LEU A 762 -21.02 -51.00 -49.51
C LEU A 762 -20.65 -52.46 -49.14
N GLU A 763 -19.62 -52.65 -48.31
CA GLU A 763 -19.28 -53.95 -47.69
C GLU A 763 -20.33 -54.35 -46.64
N LEU A 764 -20.73 -53.44 -45.74
CA LEU A 764 -21.80 -53.67 -44.76
C LEU A 764 -23.15 -54.03 -45.41
N LYS A 765 -23.48 -53.43 -46.55
CA LYS A 765 -24.71 -53.74 -47.33
C LYS A 765 -24.65 -55.15 -47.99
N GLY A 766 -23.49 -55.82 -47.99
CA GLY A 766 -23.34 -57.19 -48.51
C GLY A 766 -23.35 -57.31 -50.03
N LEU A 767 -23.00 -56.24 -50.75
CA LEU A 767 -22.92 -56.25 -52.22
C LEU A 767 -21.75 -57.13 -52.71
N LYS A 768 -21.85 -57.67 -53.93
CA LYS A 768 -20.75 -58.44 -54.52
C LYS A 768 -19.63 -57.49 -54.96
N LYS A 769 -18.38 -57.95 -54.89
CA LYS A 769 -17.20 -57.13 -55.25
C LYS A 769 -17.25 -56.51 -56.65
N ALA A 770 -17.89 -57.17 -57.62
CA ALA A 770 -18.08 -56.62 -58.96
C ALA A 770 -19.02 -55.41 -58.96
N ASP A 771 -20.15 -55.52 -58.28
CA ASP A 771 -21.16 -54.46 -58.15
C ASP A 771 -20.61 -53.29 -57.34
N GLN A 772 -19.88 -53.58 -56.25
CA GLN A 772 -19.15 -52.60 -55.45
C GLN A 772 -18.16 -51.78 -56.28
N GLN A 773 -17.32 -52.43 -57.11
CA GLN A 773 -16.35 -51.72 -57.94
C GLN A 773 -17.05 -50.82 -58.97
N SER A 774 -18.13 -51.28 -59.60
CA SER A 774 -18.93 -50.47 -60.53
C SER A 774 -19.48 -49.20 -59.88
N ILE A 775 -20.03 -49.33 -58.67
CA ILE A 775 -20.59 -48.21 -57.89
C ILE A 775 -19.48 -47.27 -57.38
N LEU A 776 -18.32 -47.80 -56.99
CA LEU A 776 -17.16 -46.99 -56.59
C LEU A 776 -16.56 -46.22 -57.77
N ASP A 777 -16.47 -46.84 -58.94
CA ASP A 777 -15.97 -46.19 -60.16
C ASP A 777 -16.91 -45.06 -60.60
N ASP A 778 -18.23 -45.26 -60.50
CA ASP A 778 -19.21 -44.19 -60.77
C ASP A 778 -19.24 -43.11 -59.68
N PHE A 779 -19.04 -43.50 -58.41
CA PHE A 779 -18.91 -42.56 -57.30
C PHE A 779 -17.70 -41.64 -57.48
N ASN A 780 -16.56 -42.19 -57.89
CA ASN A 780 -15.31 -41.48 -58.12
C ASN A 780 -15.35 -40.60 -59.39
N LYS A 781 -16.06 -41.01 -60.45
CA LYS A 781 -16.28 -40.19 -61.67
C LYS A 781 -17.06 -38.90 -61.38
N HIS A 782 -17.98 -38.96 -60.42
CA HIS A 782 -18.82 -37.83 -60.01
C HIS A 782 -18.32 -37.13 -58.73
N ALA A 783 -17.09 -37.43 -58.26
CA ALA A 783 -16.47 -36.70 -57.16
C ALA A 783 -15.96 -35.32 -57.65
N PRO A 784 -16.20 -34.22 -56.92
CA PRO A 784 -15.67 -32.91 -57.29
C PRO A 784 -14.13 -32.93 -57.25
N ALA A 785 -13.50 -32.50 -58.33
CA ALA A 785 -12.04 -32.51 -58.48
C ALA A 785 -11.38 -31.54 -57.48
N VAL A 786 -10.84 -32.07 -56.38
CA VAL A 786 -9.87 -31.35 -55.53
C VAL A 786 -8.51 -31.44 -56.23
N PRO A 787 -7.87 -30.30 -56.58
CA PRO A 787 -6.60 -30.33 -57.29
C PRO A 787 -5.46 -30.75 -56.33
N GLN A 788 -4.89 -31.93 -56.55
CA GLN A 788 -3.56 -32.26 -56.02
C GLN A 788 -2.46 -32.01 -57.06
N PRO A 789 -1.29 -31.51 -56.64
CA PRO A 789 -0.21 -31.16 -57.56
C PRO A 789 0.45 -32.42 -58.13
N SER A 790 0.61 -32.47 -59.45
CA SER A 790 1.27 -33.56 -60.15
C SER A 790 2.79 -33.51 -59.97
N ILE A 791 3.34 -34.50 -59.24
CA ILE A 791 4.77 -34.81 -59.27
C ILE A 791 4.95 -36.03 -60.17
N HIS A 792 5.40 -35.81 -61.41
CA HIS A 792 6.07 -36.84 -62.20
C HIS A 792 7.57 -36.55 -62.25
N PRO A 793 8.43 -37.60 -62.23
CA PRO A 793 9.86 -37.42 -62.07
C PRO A 793 10.52 -37.00 -63.38
N THR A 794 11.50 -36.09 -63.30
CA THR A 794 12.46 -35.89 -64.39
C THR A 794 13.86 -35.67 -63.79
N VAL A 795 14.78 -36.56 -64.13
CA VAL A 795 16.17 -36.52 -63.68
C VAL A 795 16.95 -35.57 -64.59
N VAL A 796 17.40 -34.43 -64.05
CA VAL A 796 18.66 -33.79 -64.48
C VAL A 796 19.31 -33.12 -63.26
N GLN A 797 20.61 -33.33 -63.07
CA GLN A 797 21.41 -32.68 -62.02
C GLN A 797 21.86 -31.28 -62.45
N ALA A 798 21.84 -30.32 -61.51
CA ALA A 798 23.02 -29.52 -61.14
C ALA A 798 22.76 -28.74 -59.84
N ALA A 799 23.78 -28.68 -58.98
CA ALA A 799 23.79 -27.96 -57.70
C ALA A 799 24.23 -26.47 -57.91
N PRO A 800 24.46 -25.62 -56.88
CA PRO A 800 24.37 -25.86 -55.41
C PRO A 800 23.70 -24.73 -54.59
N VAL A 801 23.64 -24.94 -53.25
CA VAL A 801 24.08 -24.02 -52.16
C VAL A 801 23.24 -24.22 -50.87
N VAL A 802 23.96 -24.35 -49.75
CA VAL A 802 23.53 -24.39 -48.34
C VAL A 802 23.82 -23.03 -47.67
N PRO A 803 23.36 -22.73 -46.43
CA PRO A 803 22.16 -23.21 -45.72
C PRO A 803 21.31 -22.03 -45.19
N ALA A 804 20.15 -22.31 -44.59
CA ALA A 804 19.43 -21.32 -43.77
C ALA A 804 19.65 -21.58 -42.27
N THR A 805 20.05 -20.55 -41.53
CA THR A 805 20.10 -20.55 -40.06
C THR A 805 19.11 -19.54 -39.47
N THR A 806 18.41 -19.98 -38.42
CA THR A 806 17.98 -19.22 -37.24
C THR A 806 16.91 -18.11 -37.30
N ILE A 807 15.81 -18.37 -36.55
CA ILE A 807 15.24 -17.54 -35.45
C ILE A 807 14.12 -16.50 -35.72
N ALA A 808 13.13 -16.54 -34.80
CA ALA A 808 12.22 -15.50 -34.27
C ALA A 808 10.80 -15.26 -34.84
N ASN A 809 9.87 -15.23 -33.87
CA ASN A 809 8.58 -14.53 -33.76
C ASN A 809 8.39 -13.25 -34.62
N PRO A 810 7.12 -12.88 -34.90
CA PRO A 810 6.54 -11.77 -34.11
C PRO A 810 5.06 -11.91 -33.72
N SER A 811 4.57 -10.87 -33.05
CA SER A 811 3.30 -10.72 -32.33
C SER A 811 2.21 -9.95 -33.09
N ALA A 812 0.98 -10.04 -32.54
CA ALA A 812 -0.09 -9.04 -32.56
C ALA A 812 -0.86 -8.73 -33.87
N GLY A 813 -2.18 -8.54 -33.72
CA GLY A 813 -3.09 -8.12 -34.80
C GLY A 813 -4.56 -8.15 -34.38
N LEU A 814 -4.98 -7.20 -33.53
CA LEU A 814 -6.38 -7.04 -33.12
C LEU A 814 -7.04 -5.92 -33.96
N THR A 815 -8.11 -6.21 -34.69
CA THR A 815 -8.83 -5.20 -35.51
C THR A 815 -10.24 -4.97 -34.98
N ALA A 816 -10.55 -3.72 -34.63
CA ALA A 816 -11.88 -3.27 -34.22
C ALA A 816 -12.71 -2.78 -35.42
N SER A 817 -14.04 -2.92 -35.33
CA SER A 817 -15.01 -2.28 -36.23
C SER A 817 -15.54 -0.97 -35.64
N ARG A 818 -15.99 -0.03 -36.48
CA ARG A 818 -16.36 1.34 -36.11
C ARG A 818 -17.35 1.97 -37.08
N GLU A 819 -18.48 2.46 -36.54
CA GLU A 819 -19.46 3.46 -37.03
C GLU A 819 -20.17 3.98 -35.75
N ASP A 820 -20.63 5.21 -35.55
CA ASP A 820 -20.54 6.51 -36.24
C ASP A 820 -20.73 7.60 -35.13
N VAL A 821 -20.05 8.77 -35.01
CA VAL A 821 -19.77 9.94 -35.89
C VAL A 821 -20.66 11.16 -35.56
N LEU A 822 -19.99 12.31 -35.29
CA LEU A 822 -20.49 13.70 -35.10
C LEU A 822 -21.33 13.99 -33.83
N THR A 823 -21.20 15.16 -33.14
CA THR A 823 -20.92 16.51 -33.66
C THR A 823 -20.14 17.44 -32.69
N ARG A 824 -19.48 18.45 -33.28
CA ARG A 824 -18.76 19.65 -32.74
C ARG A 824 -19.14 20.15 -31.32
N ALA A 825 -18.24 20.67 -30.48
CA ALA A 825 -17.07 21.57 -30.64
C ALA A 825 -17.37 23.10 -30.70
N ALA A 826 -17.50 23.71 -29.51
CA ALA A 826 -17.14 25.08 -29.12
C ALA A 826 -17.16 25.12 -27.56
N ALA A 827 -16.31 25.83 -26.81
CA ALA A 827 -15.47 26.97 -27.14
C ALA A 827 -14.13 26.97 -26.38
N LEU A 828 -13.12 27.63 -26.96
CA LEU A 828 -11.86 28.03 -26.31
C LEU A 828 -11.78 29.56 -26.36
N GLY A 829 -11.53 30.23 -25.23
CA GLY A 829 -11.24 31.66 -25.27
C GLY A 829 -11.31 32.45 -23.96
N ARG A 830 -10.12 32.74 -23.40
CA ARG A 830 -9.77 33.86 -22.50
C ARG A 830 -10.29 33.83 -21.05
N GLY A 831 -9.38 34.08 -20.11
CA GLY A 831 -9.70 34.21 -18.68
C GLY A 831 -8.49 34.16 -17.74
N ALA A 832 -7.40 34.88 -18.03
CA ALA A 832 -6.30 35.02 -17.08
C ALA A 832 -6.52 36.26 -16.19
N ALA A 833 -6.50 36.10 -14.86
CA ALA A 833 -5.93 37.06 -13.89
C ALA A 833 -6.22 36.66 -12.42
N THR A 834 -5.22 36.87 -11.56
CA THR A 834 -5.31 37.07 -10.09
C THR A 834 -6.05 36.03 -9.23
N THR A 835 -5.29 35.24 -8.46
CA THR A 835 -5.49 35.06 -6.99
C THR A 835 -4.30 34.38 -6.27
N GLY A 836 -3.09 34.47 -6.85
CA GLY A 836 -1.86 33.92 -6.27
C GLY A 836 -1.07 34.88 -5.37
N PHE A 837 -1.71 35.73 -4.56
CA PHE A 837 -1.00 36.67 -3.67
C PHE A 837 -1.73 37.05 -2.36
N LYS A 838 -2.69 36.23 -1.89
CA LYS A 838 -3.44 36.46 -0.64
C LYS A 838 -3.42 35.31 0.37
N ARG A 839 -2.45 34.39 0.27
CA ARG A 839 -2.22 33.34 1.28
C ARG A 839 -0.78 33.28 1.83
N PHE A 840 0.02 34.32 1.54
CA PHE A 840 1.38 34.51 2.08
C PHE A 840 1.48 35.72 3.03
N LEU A 841 0.34 36.36 3.34
CA LEU A 841 0.23 37.58 4.15
C LEU A 841 -0.82 37.43 5.27
N ALA A 842 -0.96 36.20 5.78
CA ALA A 842 -1.88 35.82 6.85
C ALA A 842 -1.23 34.87 7.89
N LEU A 843 0.11 34.81 7.92
CA LEU A 843 0.90 33.95 8.82
C LEU A 843 2.12 34.67 9.41
N THR A 844 2.16 36.00 9.32
CA THR A 844 3.26 36.84 9.85
C THR A 844 2.76 38.00 10.72
N GLU A 845 1.46 38.00 11.06
CA GLU A 845 0.82 39.03 11.90
C GLU A 845 -0.11 38.40 12.95
N ALA A 846 0.42 37.39 13.66
CA ALA A 846 -0.22 36.76 14.82
C ALA A 846 0.76 36.58 16.00
N ALA A 847 1.81 37.43 16.04
CA ALA A 847 2.87 37.41 17.06
C ALA A 847 2.98 38.73 17.85
N LYS A 848 1.91 39.53 17.86
CA LYS A 848 1.87 40.84 18.51
C LYS A 848 0.47 41.17 19.03
N ASP A 849 0.05 40.43 20.06
CA ASP A 849 -0.71 40.93 21.21
C ASP A 849 -1.04 39.81 22.21
N ARG A 850 -0.07 39.52 23.07
CA ARG A 850 -0.28 38.88 24.38
C ARG A 850 0.66 39.52 25.41
N LYS A 851 0.19 40.59 26.03
CA LYS A 851 0.74 41.14 27.26
C LYS A 851 -0.40 41.57 28.17
N ASP A 852 -0.87 40.62 28.97
CA ASP A 852 -1.26 40.83 30.37
C ASP A 852 -1.38 39.47 31.07
N GLY A 853 -0.65 39.33 32.18
CA GLY A 853 -0.45 38.06 32.88
C GLY A 853 0.69 38.16 33.91
N PRO A 854 0.61 37.49 35.08
CA PRO A 854 1.21 38.00 36.31
C PRO A 854 2.70 37.62 36.50
N PHE A 855 3.61 38.36 35.86
CA PHE A 855 5.07 38.21 36.06
C PHE A 855 5.78 39.47 36.61
N ARG A 856 5.03 40.42 37.18
CA ARG A 856 5.57 41.71 37.68
C ARG A 856 5.55 41.87 39.21
N LYS A 857 5.94 40.81 39.94
CA LYS A 857 6.07 40.80 41.41
C LYS A 857 7.32 40.09 41.97
N LEU A 858 8.39 39.94 41.18
CA LEU A 858 9.64 39.28 41.61
C LEU A 858 10.93 40.10 41.40
N PHE A 859 10.82 41.39 41.08
CA PHE A 859 11.97 42.32 40.99
C PHE A 859 11.61 43.71 41.53
N ASN A 860 11.26 43.76 42.82
CA ASN A 860 11.21 44.96 43.66
C ASN A 860 11.08 44.54 45.14
N ALA A 861 12.17 44.00 45.68
CA ALA A 861 12.52 43.90 47.09
C ALA A 861 14.03 43.66 47.17
#